data_AF-B4ICY9-F1
#
_entry.id   AF-B4ICY9-F1
#
_cell.length_a   1.000
_cell.length_b   1.000
_cell.length_c   1.000
_cell.angle_alpha   90.00
_cell.angle_beta   90.00
_cell.angle_gamma   90.00
#
_symmetry.space_group_name_H-M   'P 1'
#
loop_
_entity.id
_entity.type
_entity.pdbx_description
1 polymer ?
#
loop_
_entity_poly.entity_id
_entity_poly.type
_entity_poly.pdbx_seq_one_letter_code
_entity_poly.pdbx_strand_id
1 'polypeptide(L)'
;MLLRKCFLFPFPAVRLVRRSLHRKHDHIVLHPEIRQALQLQKPVVALESTIITHGMPMPENVVTALAVEEQVRQNGAIPATIGILDGRIKVGLTREELTSLAEKPRDQVIKCSRRDLPFVVSRRQSGGTTVAATMIIAHRVGIRVFATGGIGGVHRDGHESLDVSADLTELGRTPVAVVCSGVKSILDIPRTLEFLETQGVCVASFDSPGDVFPDFYTRDSGCTVPYNLKSAQEAAELLRSWRELKMESGLVIGVPIPAEFAADKFKIEEAIKEATAQARAQGISGKEVTPFLLAAIAKITEGRSLKSNIALIKNNAKVAAQIAASLCDVSTKLESLVQKAIDRKPLVVGASILDLSFKVDDQKRDMKLDGATYSAVAKQAAGGVGRNIAEGIYKLYGDVNLISAVGNDQMGQTLLQMMPKALKRGLIVADNHNTSLCSLIFDKFGDCKLILGNMEIHQSITAETLQAHYQLFREAPLIIMDSNISEQAMASILQQAQINKIPVFFEPTDMFIAGKPFKLLPELTKNIRLIKPNLQELKTITEAITGETVKWNPDTKQPQAELVQQAKSLIKKIDSHFNCIIATLSDHGVLLSYRGDAENDARLLLDVSKPTPSHSTRFYPAPMVHNIVNVSGAGDSFCAGFITALLRGRSLDECIAGGFVAAERALQSESAVPATYFSNQESFESRYKHTARIIQQQSI
;
A
#
# COMPACT_ATOMS: atom_id res chain seq x y z
N MET A 1 -18.14 26.08 35.03
CA MET A 1 -18.37 27.53 35.17
C MET A 1 -19.13 28.01 33.94
N LEU A 2 -20.26 28.70 34.13
CA LEU A 2 -21.23 29.11 33.10
C LEU A 2 -20.64 30.09 32.07
N LEU A 3 -21.13 30.04 30.81
CA LEU A 3 -21.73 31.19 30.11
C LEU A 3 -22.42 30.77 28.79
N ARG A 4 -23.75 30.82 28.81
CA ARG A 4 -24.64 30.97 27.64
C ARG A 4 -24.61 32.44 27.18
N LYS A 5 -24.58 32.69 25.86
CA LYS A 5 -25.57 33.54 25.15
C LYS A 5 -25.24 33.68 23.65
N CYS A 6 -26.29 33.40 22.86
CA CYS A 6 -26.74 34.06 21.64
C CYS A 6 -25.76 34.26 20.47
N PHE A 7 -26.07 33.66 19.32
CA PHE A 7 -26.65 34.41 18.19
C PHE A 7 -27.48 33.46 17.30
N LEU A 8 -28.78 33.79 17.16
CA LEU A 8 -29.71 33.30 16.17
C LEU A 8 -29.44 33.98 14.84
N PHE A 9 -29.34 33.25 13.73
CA PHE A 9 -29.85 33.67 12.42
C PHE A 9 -30.28 32.42 11.61
N PRO A 10 -31.27 32.55 10.71
CA PRO A 10 -32.17 31.49 10.33
C PRO A 10 -31.64 30.65 9.17
N PHE A 11 -32.03 29.37 9.16
CA PHE A 11 -32.01 28.51 8.00
C PHE A 11 -32.73 29.16 6.81
N PRO A 12 -32.15 29.07 5.60
CA PRO A 12 -32.95 28.82 4.42
C PRO A 12 -32.65 27.43 3.86
N ALA A 13 -33.71 26.65 3.76
CA ALA A 13 -33.97 25.65 2.74
C ALA A 13 -32.79 24.80 2.24
N VAL A 14 -32.85 23.53 2.65
CA VAL A 14 -32.30 22.36 1.96
C VAL A 14 -32.59 22.48 0.45
N ARG A 15 -31.63 22.99 -0.31
CA ARG A 15 -31.48 22.64 -1.72
C ARG A 15 -30.39 21.60 -1.79
N LEU A 16 -30.83 20.37 -2.02
CA LEU A 16 -30.04 19.18 -2.26
C LEU A 16 -29.25 19.36 -3.56
N VAL A 17 -28.25 20.24 -3.55
CA VAL A 17 -27.26 20.32 -4.60
C VAL A 17 -26.30 19.18 -4.33
N ARG A 18 -26.61 18.01 -4.91
CA ARG A 18 -25.61 16.99 -5.25
C ARG A 18 -24.58 17.65 -6.18
N ARG A 19 -23.68 18.45 -5.63
CA ARG A 19 -22.49 18.93 -6.33
C ARG A 19 -21.47 17.80 -6.26
N SER A 20 -21.63 16.90 -7.23
CA SER A 20 -20.59 16.12 -7.90
C SER A 20 -19.21 16.19 -7.22
N LEU A 21 -19.00 15.32 -6.24
CA LEU A 21 -17.67 14.79 -5.95
C LEU A 21 -17.08 14.30 -7.27
N HIS A 22 -15.87 14.75 -7.60
CA HIS A 22 -15.17 14.45 -8.85
C HIS A 22 -15.36 12.99 -9.29
N ARG A 23 -16.26 12.75 -10.26
CA ARG A 23 -16.38 11.47 -10.94
C ARG A 23 -15.21 11.39 -11.90
N LYS A 24 -14.12 10.74 -11.49
CA LYS A 24 -12.88 10.68 -12.30
C LYS A 24 -13.05 10.02 -13.68
N HIS A 25 -14.21 9.41 -14.00
CA HIS A 25 -14.44 8.73 -15.28
C HIS A 25 -15.91 8.70 -15.72
N ASP A 26 -16.57 9.85 -15.92
CA ASP A 26 -18.03 9.92 -16.25
C ASP A 26 -18.49 9.13 -17.50
N HIS A 27 -17.56 8.68 -18.34
CA HIS A 27 -17.83 7.90 -19.56
C HIS A 27 -17.39 6.42 -19.49
N ILE A 28 -16.63 6.01 -18.47
CA ILE A 28 -16.10 4.64 -18.36
C ILE A 28 -16.91 3.85 -17.34
N VAL A 29 -17.37 2.68 -17.76
CA VAL A 29 -18.12 1.72 -16.96
C VAL A 29 -17.29 0.45 -16.81
N LEU A 30 -16.79 0.22 -15.60
CA LEU A 30 -16.10 -1.02 -15.24
C LEU A 30 -17.11 -2.12 -14.93
N HIS A 31 -16.91 -3.29 -15.53
CA HIS A 31 -17.56 -4.52 -15.08
C HIS A 31 -17.25 -4.78 -13.60
N PRO A 32 -18.20 -5.30 -12.79
CA PRO A 32 -17.98 -5.55 -11.37
C PRO A 32 -16.75 -6.43 -11.09
N GLU A 33 -16.54 -7.47 -11.90
CA GLU A 33 -15.37 -8.37 -11.79
C GLU A 33 -14.06 -7.61 -11.99
N ILE A 34 -13.98 -6.71 -12.98
CA ILE A 34 -12.80 -5.89 -13.25
C ILE A 34 -12.56 -4.89 -12.13
N ARG A 35 -13.62 -4.25 -11.63
CA ARG A 35 -13.52 -3.31 -10.50
C ARG A 35 -12.95 -4.02 -9.26
N GLN A 36 -13.48 -5.20 -8.94
CA GLN A 36 -13.01 -5.99 -7.81
C GLN A 36 -11.57 -6.46 -8.02
N ALA A 37 -11.22 -6.93 -9.22
CA ALA A 37 -9.87 -7.35 -9.56
C ALA A 37 -8.85 -6.23 -9.36
N LEU A 38 -9.14 -5.03 -9.85
CA LEU A 38 -8.27 -3.86 -9.70
C LEU A 38 -8.13 -3.42 -8.24
N GLN A 39 -9.21 -3.47 -7.46
CA GLN A 39 -9.18 -3.16 -6.02
C GLN A 39 -8.33 -4.17 -5.22
N LEU A 40 -8.40 -5.45 -5.59
CA LEU A 40 -7.66 -6.54 -4.96
C LEU A 40 -6.29 -6.80 -5.61
N GLN A 41 -5.85 -5.93 -6.54
CA GLN A 41 -4.61 -6.07 -7.31
C GLN A 41 -4.43 -7.44 -7.98
N LYS A 42 -5.53 -8.07 -8.39
CA LYS A 42 -5.52 -9.32 -9.16
C LYS A 42 -5.04 -9.07 -10.59
N PRO A 43 -4.46 -10.08 -11.25
CA PRO A 43 -4.00 -9.96 -12.64
C PRO A 43 -5.17 -9.71 -13.59
N VAL A 44 -5.08 -8.65 -14.38
CA VAL A 44 -6.07 -8.27 -15.40
C VAL A 44 -5.37 -8.06 -16.74
N VAL A 45 -5.94 -8.61 -17.81
CA VAL A 45 -5.44 -8.44 -19.19
C VAL A 45 -6.52 -7.73 -20.01
N ALA A 46 -6.19 -6.56 -20.55
CA ALA A 46 -7.06 -5.87 -21.50
C ALA A 46 -7.12 -6.63 -22.83
N LEU A 47 -8.26 -6.54 -23.52
CA LEU A 47 -8.47 -7.07 -24.87
C LEU A 47 -9.19 -6.01 -25.72
N GLU A 48 -8.86 -5.90 -27.00
CA GLU A 48 -9.47 -4.93 -27.91
C GLU A 48 -10.76 -5.46 -28.55
N SER A 49 -11.62 -4.56 -29.05
CA SER A 49 -12.85 -4.91 -29.76
C SER A 49 -12.84 -4.61 -31.26
N THR A 50 -11.80 -3.97 -31.79
CA THR A 50 -11.62 -3.83 -33.26
C THR A 50 -11.46 -5.19 -33.94
N ILE A 51 -10.76 -6.15 -33.32
CA ILE A 51 -10.67 -7.52 -33.83
C ILE A 51 -12.05 -8.18 -34.00
N ILE A 52 -12.99 -7.87 -33.10
CA ILE A 52 -14.36 -8.42 -33.07
C ILE A 52 -15.23 -7.77 -34.16
N THR A 53 -15.12 -6.46 -34.31
CA THR A 53 -16.03 -5.67 -35.16
C THR A 53 -15.54 -5.51 -36.60
N HIS A 54 -14.22 -5.47 -36.80
CA HIS A 54 -13.60 -5.18 -38.09
C HIS A 54 -12.52 -6.18 -38.51
N GLY A 55 -12.01 -6.99 -37.58
CA GLY A 55 -10.88 -7.89 -37.82
C GLY A 55 -11.24 -9.31 -38.26
N MET A 56 -12.44 -9.79 -37.95
CA MET A 56 -12.89 -11.15 -38.27
C MET A 56 -14.36 -11.16 -38.73
N PRO A 57 -14.75 -12.09 -39.62
CA PRO A 57 -16.15 -12.29 -39.99
C PRO A 57 -16.97 -12.93 -38.87
N MET A 58 -18.30 -12.85 -38.95
CA MET A 58 -19.21 -13.62 -38.10
C MET A 58 -19.39 -15.03 -38.68
N PRO A 59 -19.46 -16.10 -37.86
CA PRO A 59 -19.45 -16.12 -36.38
C PRO A 59 -18.06 -16.17 -35.73
N GLU A 60 -16.99 -16.26 -36.51
CA GLU A 60 -15.63 -16.45 -36.01
C GLU A 60 -15.18 -15.33 -35.07
N ASN A 61 -15.65 -14.10 -35.28
CA ASN A 61 -15.37 -12.96 -34.42
C ASN A 61 -15.79 -13.16 -32.95
N VAL A 62 -17.05 -13.54 -32.71
CA VAL A 62 -17.58 -13.79 -31.36
C VAL A 62 -16.97 -15.04 -30.76
N VAL A 63 -16.89 -16.13 -31.54
CA VAL A 63 -16.31 -17.40 -31.09
C VAL A 63 -14.86 -17.20 -30.65
N THR A 64 -14.08 -16.46 -31.44
CA THR A 64 -12.68 -16.18 -31.12
C THR A 64 -12.55 -15.27 -29.91
N ALA A 65 -13.36 -14.22 -29.81
CA ALA A 65 -13.30 -13.30 -28.68
C ALA A 65 -13.57 -14.03 -27.34
N LEU A 66 -14.61 -14.87 -27.29
CA LEU A 66 -14.91 -15.68 -26.10
C LEU A 66 -13.81 -16.71 -25.81
N ALA A 67 -13.25 -17.36 -26.84
CA ALA A 67 -12.14 -18.30 -26.66
C ALA A 67 -10.88 -17.60 -26.15
N VAL A 68 -10.66 -16.34 -26.53
CA VAL A 68 -9.54 -15.50 -26.05
C VAL A 68 -9.74 -15.10 -24.60
N GLU A 69 -10.95 -14.67 -24.21
CA GLU A 69 -11.26 -14.42 -22.80
C GLU A 69 -11.02 -15.66 -21.94
N GLU A 70 -11.40 -16.84 -22.45
CA GLU A 70 -11.17 -18.10 -21.75
C GLU A 70 -9.69 -18.44 -21.63
N GLN A 71 -8.86 -18.17 -22.65
CA GLN A 71 -7.40 -18.34 -22.54
C GLN A 71 -6.81 -17.47 -21.42
N VAL A 72 -7.30 -16.23 -21.25
CA VAL A 72 -6.86 -15.36 -20.16
C VAL A 72 -7.23 -15.96 -18.81
N ARG A 73 -8.47 -16.45 -18.65
CA ARG A 73 -8.97 -17.07 -17.42
C ARG A 73 -8.19 -18.33 -17.03
N GLN A 74 -8.01 -19.24 -17.98
CA GLN A 74 -7.29 -20.50 -17.77
C GLN A 74 -5.83 -20.30 -17.35
N ASN A 75 -5.23 -19.16 -17.71
CA ASN A 75 -3.84 -18.84 -17.39
C ASN A 75 -3.72 -17.83 -16.23
N GLY A 76 -4.74 -17.76 -15.37
CA GLY A 76 -4.64 -17.12 -14.06
C GLY A 76 -4.88 -15.61 -14.06
N ALA A 77 -5.45 -15.03 -15.12
CA ALA A 77 -5.79 -13.62 -15.19
C ALA A 77 -7.28 -13.38 -15.50
N ILE A 78 -7.74 -12.14 -15.30
CA ILE A 78 -9.12 -11.75 -15.59
C ILE A 78 -9.16 -10.96 -16.90
N PRO A 79 -9.93 -11.38 -17.92
CA PRO A 79 -10.05 -10.68 -19.19
C PRO A 79 -10.90 -9.43 -19.06
N ALA A 80 -10.42 -8.33 -19.64
CA ALA A 80 -11.13 -7.07 -19.74
C ALA A 80 -11.26 -6.67 -21.22
N THR A 81 -12.23 -7.26 -21.93
CA THR A 81 -12.56 -6.80 -23.28
C THR A 81 -13.10 -5.38 -23.23
N ILE A 82 -12.48 -4.48 -23.98
CA ILE A 82 -12.79 -3.05 -23.99
C ILE A 82 -13.52 -2.70 -25.28
N GLY A 83 -14.65 -2.00 -25.16
CA GLY A 83 -15.43 -1.53 -26.30
C GLY A 83 -16.30 -0.33 -25.94
N ILE A 84 -16.99 0.23 -26.93
CA ILE A 84 -17.90 1.35 -26.72
C ILE A 84 -19.30 0.93 -27.15
N LEU A 85 -20.24 1.00 -26.22
CA LEU A 85 -21.66 0.75 -26.47
C LEU A 85 -22.45 2.00 -26.16
N ASP A 86 -23.08 2.54 -27.19
CA ASP A 86 -23.96 3.72 -27.11
C ASP A 86 -23.35 4.90 -26.34
N GLY A 87 -22.07 5.18 -26.62
CA GLY A 87 -21.25 6.22 -26.01
C GLY A 87 -20.72 5.93 -24.62
N ARG A 88 -20.94 4.73 -24.08
CA ARG A 88 -20.31 4.26 -22.83
C ARG A 88 -19.10 3.40 -23.16
N ILE A 89 -17.95 3.81 -22.64
CA ILE A 89 -16.73 3.00 -22.69
C ILE A 89 -16.89 1.91 -21.66
N LYS A 90 -16.88 0.66 -22.10
CA LYS A 90 -17.08 -0.52 -21.26
C LYS A 90 -15.76 -1.26 -21.13
N VAL A 91 -15.37 -1.57 -19.90
CA VAL A 91 -14.16 -2.35 -19.59
C VAL A 91 -14.59 -3.64 -18.91
N GLY A 92 -14.45 -4.75 -19.63
CA GLY A 92 -15.13 -6.01 -19.35
C GLY A 92 -16.53 -5.98 -19.96
N LEU A 93 -16.64 -6.36 -21.23
CA LEU A 93 -17.94 -6.59 -21.86
C LEU A 93 -18.55 -7.87 -21.27
N THR A 94 -19.86 -7.86 -21.03
CA THR A 94 -20.60 -9.10 -20.84
C THR A 94 -20.68 -9.87 -22.16
N ARG A 95 -21.02 -11.16 -22.11
CA ARG A 95 -21.20 -11.98 -23.32
C ARG A 95 -22.25 -11.36 -24.24
N GLU A 96 -23.35 -10.87 -23.67
CA GLU A 96 -24.45 -10.24 -24.40
C GLU A 96 -24.01 -8.93 -25.05
N GLU A 97 -23.25 -8.10 -24.32
CA GLU A 97 -22.70 -6.85 -24.83
C GLU A 97 -21.67 -7.06 -25.94
N LEU A 98 -20.82 -8.09 -25.80
CA LEU A 98 -19.84 -8.49 -26.81
C LEU A 98 -20.55 -8.97 -28.08
N THR A 99 -21.51 -9.88 -27.96
CA THR A 99 -22.31 -10.37 -29.10
C THR A 99 -23.08 -9.24 -29.75
N SER A 100 -23.73 -8.37 -28.97
CA SER A 100 -24.44 -7.20 -29.48
C SER A 100 -23.51 -6.26 -30.26
N LEU A 101 -22.29 -6.02 -29.77
CA LEU A 101 -21.30 -5.20 -30.48
C LEU A 101 -20.86 -5.85 -31.81
N ALA A 102 -20.77 -7.17 -31.85
CA ALA A 102 -20.35 -7.94 -33.03
C ALA A 102 -21.45 -8.08 -34.10
N GLU A 103 -22.72 -8.10 -33.70
CA GLU A 103 -23.88 -8.23 -34.58
C GLU A 103 -24.31 -6.90 -35.22
N LYS A 104 -23.92 -5.76 -34.64
CA LYS A 104 -24.24 -4.45 -35.19
C LYS A 104 -23.69 -4.33 -36.63
N PRO A 105 -24.47 -3.75 -37.57
CA PRO A 105 -24.00 -3.47 -38.92
C PRO A 105 -22.70 -2.65 -38.92
N ARG A 106 -21.77 -2.99 -39.83
CA ARG A 106 -20.41 -2.44 -39.83
C ARG A 106 -20.36 -0.92 -40.01
N ASP A 107 -21.33 -0.36 -40.73
CA ASP A 107 -21.54 1.08 -40.92
C ASP A 107 -22.05 1.80 -39.65
N GLN A 108 -22.55 1.05 -38.67
CA GLN A 108 -23.06 1.57 -37.39
C GLN A 108 -22.07 1.40 -36.22
N VAL A 109 -20.93 0.74 -36.46
CA VAL A 109 -19.87 0.54 -35.46
C VAL A 109 -18.60 1.20 -35.92
N ILE A 110 -18.15 2.22 -35.19
CA ILE A 110 -16.95 2.96 -35.58
C ILE A 110 -15.70 2.20 -35.14
N LYS A 111 -14.81 1.88 -36.07
CA LYS A 111 -13.41 1.53 -35.75
C LYS A 111 -12.74 2.71 -35.04
N CYS A 112 -12.58 2.60 -33.72
CA CYS A 112 -12.29 3.72 -32.85
C CYS A 112 -10.83 3.72 -32.43
N SER A 113 -10.05 4.66 -32.96
CA SER A 113 -8.70 4.98 -32.50
C SER A 113 -8.73 6.19 -31.54
N ARG A 114 -7.56 6.71 -31.12
CA ARG A 114 -7.43 7.85 -30.19
C ARG A 114 -8.31 9.03 -30.58
N ARG A 115 -8.27 9.42 -31.85
CA ARG A 115 -8.99 10.61 -32.38
C ARG A 115 -10.51 10.42 -32.40
N ASP A 116 -10.97 9.19 -32.48
CA ASP A 116 -12.39 8.86 -32.64
C ASP A 116 -13.09 8.81 -31.27
N LEU A 117 -12.35 8.50 -30.19
CA LEU A 117 -12.91 8.34 -28.84
C LEU A 117 -13.86 9.47 -28.41
N PRO A 118 -13.50 10.77 -28.51
CA PRO A 118 -14.41 11.85 -28.10
C PRO A 118 -15.68 11.93 -28.97
N PHE A 119 -15.54 11.65 -30.27
CA PHE A 119 -16.67 11.71 -31.21
C PHE A 119 -17.67 10.59 -30.92
N VAL A 120 -17.20 9.34 -30.85
CA VAL A 120 -18.06 8.17 -30.59
C VAL A 120 -18.81 8.32 -29.26
N VAL A 121 -18.12 8.78 -28.21
CA VAL A 121 -18.71 9.01 -26.88
C VAL A 121 -19.74 10.14 -26.91
N SER A 122 -19.42 11.29 -27.51
CA SER A 122 -20.31 12.46 -27.55
C SER A 122 -21.59 12.21 -28.36
N ARG A 123 -21.50 11.39 -29.42
CA ARG A 123 -22.63 11.03 -30.27
C ARG A 123 -23.41 9.81 -29.81
N ARG A 124 -23.04 9.21 -28.66
CA ARG A 124 -23.65 7.98 -28.16
C ARG A 124 -23.64 6.85 -29.19
N GLN A 125 -22.54 6.74 -29.93
CA GLN A 125 -22.35 5.69 -30.93
C GLN A 125 -21.64 4.49 -30.31
N SER A 126 -21.71 3.35 -31.01
CA SER A 126 -20.95 2.16 -30.66
C SER A 126 -19.64 2.12 -31.46
N GLY A 127 -18.61 1.50 -30.89
CA GLY A 127 -17.30 1.46 -31.52
C GLY A 127 -16.41 0.33 -31.01
N GLY A 128 -15.67 -0.26 -31.96
CA GLY A 128 -14.62 -1.23 -31.67
C GLY A 128 -13.30 -0.50 -31.44
N THR A 129 -12.71 -0.62 -30.26
CA THR A 129 -11.45 0.06 -29.91
C THR A 129 -10.28 -0.61 -30.60
N THR A 130 -9.41 0.17 -31.25
CA THR A 130 -8.11 -0.32 -31.77
C THR A 130 -7.11 -0.49 -30.63
N VAL A 131 -5.88 -0.93 -30.94
CA VAL A 131 -4.75 -0.96 -29.99
C VAL A 131 -4.60 0.38 -29.27
N ALA A 132 -4.45 1.49 -30.00
CA ALA A 132 -4.33 2.82 -29.40
C ALA A 132 -5.47 3.16 -28.42
N ALA A 133 -6.73 3.02 -28.83
CA ALA A 133 -7.86 3.35 -27.97
C ALA A 133 -7.93 2.43 -26.73
N THR A 134 -7.64 1.14 -26.91
CA THR A 134 -7.65 0.15 -25.83
C THR A 134 -6.57 0.46 -24.80
N MET A 135 -5.35 0.82 -25.23
CA MET A 135 -4.26 1.24 -24.34
C MET A 135 -4.65 2.44 -23.48
N ILE A 136 -5.20 3.50 -24.09
CA ILE A 136 -5.64 4.71 -23.40
C ILE A 136 -6.63 4.36 -22.28
N ILE A 137 -7.62 3.52 -22.60
CA ILE A 137 -8.68 3.16 -21.65
C ILE A 137 -8.11 2.25 -20.56
N ALA A 138 -7.33 1.23 -20.91
CA ALA A 138 -6.68 0.30 -20.00
C ALA A 138 -5.81 1.05 -18.97
N HIS A 139 -4.96 1.96 -19.44
CA HIS A 139 -4.11 2.78 -18.57
C HIS A 139 -4.92 3.65 -17.60
N ARG A 140 -5.98 4.32 -18.10
CA ARG A 140 -6.85 5.18 -17.27
C ARG A 140 -7.56 4.45 -16.13
N VAL A 141 -7.73 3.13 -16.26
CA VAL A 141 -8.37 2.30 -15.23
C VAL A 141 -7.36 1.43 -14.48
N GLY A 142 -6.07 1.54 -14.77
CA GLY A 142 -4.99 0.84 -14.04
C GLY A 142 -4.67 -0.56 -14.55
N ILE A 143 -5.12 -0.96 -15.74
CA ILE A 143 -4.73 -2.21 -16.40
C ILE A 143 -3.41 -2.00 -17.15
N ARG A 144 -2.42 -2.87 -16.91
CA ARG A 144 -1.04 -2.70 -17.39
C ARG A 144 -0.64 -3.62 -18.52
N VAL A 145 -1.35 -4.73 -18.72
CA VAL A 145 -1.05 -5.74 -19.74
C VAL A 145 -2.23 -5.82 -20.71
N PHE A 146 -1.94 -5.83 -21.99
CA PHE A 146 -2.91 -5.86 -23.08
C PHE A 146 -2.48 -6.91 -24.12
N ALA A 147 -3.39 -7.82 -24.49
CA ALA A 147 -3.15 -8.76 -25.58
C ALA A 147 -3.90 -8.37 -26.85
N THR A 148 -3.23 -8.44 -27.99
CA THR A 148 -3.82 -8.26 -29.33
C THR A 148 -3.20 -9.24 -30.33
N GLY A 149 -3.74 -9.32 -31.53
CA GLY A 149 -3.20 -10.20 -32.57
C GLY A 149 -1.87 -9.66 -33.08
N GLY A 150 -1.88 -8.41 -33.55
CA GLY A 150 -0.72 -7.72 -34.07
C GLY A 150 -0.97 -6.22 -34.04
N ILE A 151 0.06 -5.43 -33.74
CA ILE A 151 -0.07 -3.97 -33.72
C ILE A 151 -0.18 -3.40 -35.14
N GLY A 152 -0.76 -2.20 -35.27
CA GLY A 152 -0.55 -1.39 -36.46
C GLY A 152 0.90 -0.88 -36.55
N GLY A 153 1.24 -0.22 -37.64
CA GLY A 153 2.61 0.19 -37.91
C GLY A 153 2.71 1.16 -39.08
N VAL A 154 3.92 1.30 -39.62
CA VAL A 154 4.17 2.05 -40.84
C VAL A 154 3.71 1.19 -42.03
N HIS A 155 2.87 1.71 -42.91
CA HIS A 155 2.48 1.00 -44.12
C HIS A 155 3.69 0.88 -45.09
N ARG A 156 3.66 -0.07 -46.02
CA ARG A 156 4.80 -0.34 -46.94
C ARG A 156 5.25 0.89 -47.74
N ASP A 157 4.30 1.74 -48.16
CA ASP A 157 4.57 3.02 -48.83
C ASP A 157 4.53 4.21 -47.86
N GLY A 158 4.66 3.96 -46.55
CA GLY A 158 4.49 4.95 -45.48
C GLY A 158 5.54 6.07 -45.51
N HIS A 159 6.69 5.84 -46.13
CA HIS A 159 7.72 6.86 -46.33
C HIS A 159 7.32 7.95 -47.35
N GLU A 160 6.38 7.65 -48.26
CA GLU A 160 5.81 8.62 -49.21
C GLU A 160 4.43 9.09 -48.77
N SER A 161 3.56 8.15 -48.40
CA SER A 161 2.16 8.43 -48.06
C SER A 161 1.94 8.99 -46.65
N LEU A 162 2.93 8.82 -45.76
CA LEU A 162 2.82 9.07 -44.32
C LEU A 162 1.66 8.29 -43.65
N ASP A 163 1.24 7.18 -44.26
CA ASP A 163 0.25 6.27 -43.66
C ASP A 163 0.90 5.46 -42.53
N VAL A 164 0.86 6.02 -41.32
CA VAL A 164 1.43 5.47 -40.10
C VAL A 164 0.34 5.30 -39.05
N SER A 165 0.24 4.11 -38.47
CA SER A 165 -0.75 3.83 -37.44
C SER A 165 -0.55 4.70 -36.20
N ALA A 166 -1.65 5.26 -35.69
CA ALA A 166 -1.68 5.94 -34.39
C ALA A 166 -1.29 5.04 -33.21
N ASP A 167 -1.28 3.71 -33.40
CA ASP A 167 -0.81 2.75 -32.39
C ASP A 167 0.64 3.04 -31.98
N LEU A 168 1.51 3.42 -32.92
CA LEU A 168 2.93 3.67 -32.64
C LEU A 168 3.14 4.90 -31.76
N THR A 169 2.42 5.99 -32.07
CA THR A 169 2.46 7.20 -31.24
C THR A 169 1.80 6.98 -29.89
N GLU A 170 0.77 6.13 -29.80
CA GLU A 170 0.16 5.80 -28.51
C GLU A 170 1.08 4.93 -27.65
N LEU A 171 1.82 4.00 -28.25
CA LEU A 171 2.90 3.29 -27.60
C LEU A 171 3.97 4.25 -27.06
N GLY A 172 4.25 5.37 -27.70
CA GLY A 172 5.14 6.40 -27.14
C GLY A 172 4.59 7.18 -25.94
N ARG A 173 3.29 7.09 -25.63
CA ARG A 173 2.59 7.99 -24.69
C ARG A 173 1.87 7.30 -23.54
N THR A 174 1.54 6.03 -23.69
CA THR A 174 0.68 5.32 -22.75
C THR A 174 1.41 4.10 -22.20
N PRO A 175 1.67 4.04 -20.88
CA PRO A 175 2.42 2.96 -20.31
C PRO A 175 1.52 1.74 -20.10
N VAL A 176 1.39 0.96 -21.18
CA VAL A 176 0.77 -0.37 -21.22
C VAL A 176 1.69 -1.31 -22.00
N ALA A 177 1.92 -2.51 -21.47
CA ALA A 177 2.63 -3.56 -22.17
C ALA A 177 1.67 -4.29 -23.13
N VAL A 178 2.02 -4.26 -24.42
CA VAL A 178 1.25 -4.85 -25.51
C VAL A 178 1.91 -6.15 -25.95
N VAL A 179 1.21 -7.26 -25.70
CA VAL A 179 1.61 -8.61 -26.09
C VAL A 179 0.92 -8.95 -27.41
N CYS A 180 1.72 -9.21 -28.45
CA CYS A 180 1.20 -9.42 -29.80
C CYS A 180 2.14 -10.29 -30.63
N SER A 181 1.69 -10.79 -31.77
CA SER A 181 2.55 -11.52 -32.73
C SER A 181 3.32 -10.57 -33.64
N GLY A 182 3.83 -9.48 -33.06
CA GLY A 182 4.54 -8.43 -33.76
C GLY A 182 3.63 -7.50 -34.56
N VAL A 183 4.16 -6.99 -35.65
CA VAL A 183 3.48 -6.05 -36.55
C VAL A 183 2.74 -6.85 -37.63
N LYS A 184 1.51 -6.44 -37.99
CA LYS A 184 0.73 -7.13 -39.03
C LYS A 184 1.54 -7.21 -40.35
N SER A 185 1.63 -8.38 -40.97
CA SER A 185 2.52 -8.66 -42.14
C SER A 185 2.29 -7.76 -43.37
N ILE A 186 1.13 -7.11 -43.45
CA ILE A 186 0.77 -6.13 -44.50
C ILE A 186 1.54 -4.80 -44.39
N LEU A 187 2.31 -4.61 -43.31
CA LEU A 187 3.00 -3.38 -42.96
C LEU A 187 4.51 -3.50 -43.19
N ASP A 188 5.21 -2.40 -43.00
CA ASP A 188 6.66 -2.31 -43.05
C ASP A 188 7.26 -2.53 -41.67
N ILE A 189 7.78 -3.73 -41.41
CA ILE A 189 8.32 -4.08 -40.10
C ILE A 189 9.62 -3.31 -39.79
N PRO A 190 10.63 -3.25 -40.68
CA PRO A 190 11.83 -2.46 -40.43
C PRO A 190 11.52 -1.01 -40.05
N ARG A 191 10.71 -0.30 -40.86
CA ARG A 191 10.35 1.10 -40.57
C ARG A 191 9.51 1.25 -39.30
N THR A 192 8.70 0.25 -38.98
CA THR A 192 7.92 0.27 -37.73
C THR A 192 8.83 0.16 -36.51
N LEU A 193 9.85 -0.70 -36.55
CA LEU A 193 10.81 -0.83 -35.44
C LEU A 193 11.61 0.47 -35.24
N GLU A 194 12.09 1.09 -36.32
CA GLU A 194 12.77 2.40 -36.28
C GLU A 194 11.88 3.50 -35.68
N PHE A 195 10.59 3.50 -36.05
CA PHE A 195 9.63 4.45 -35.49
C PHE A 195 9.41 4.22 -33.99
N LEU A 196 9.32 2.95 -33.55
CA LEU A 196 9.16 2.60 -32.13
C LEU A 196 10.39 2.99 -31.31
N GLU A 197 11.59 2.79 -31.85
CA GLU A 197 12.82 3.28 -31.25
C GLU A 197 12.79 4.81 -31.07
N THR A 198 12.40 5.53 -32.13
CA THR A 198 12.25 7.00 -32.10
C THR A 198 11.22 7.46 -31.05
N GLN A 199 10.17 6.68 -30.80
CA GLN A 199 9.16 6.95 -29.76
C GLN A 199 9.60 6.53 -28.35
N GLY A 200 10.80 5.96 -28.17
CA GLY A 200 11.27 5.46 -26.88
C GLY A 200 10.50 4.24 -26.37
N VAL A 201 9.95 3.43 -27.28
CA VAL A 201 9.19 2.23 -26.94
C VAL A 201 10.15 1.05 -26.81
N CYS A 202 10.14 0.38 -25.66
CA CYS A 202 10.90 -0.85 -25.49
C CYS A 202 10.24 -1.98 -26.29
N VAL A 203 11.02 -2.65 -27.16
CA VAL A 203 10.57 -3.79 -27.96
C VAL A 203 11.39 -5.02 -27.59
N ALA A 204 10.70 -6.11 -27.27
CA ALA A 204 11.31 -7.40 -26.96
C ALA A 204 10.59 -8.53 -27.70
N SER A 205 11.31 -9.59 -28.06
CA SER A 205 10.71 -10.86 -28.46
C SER A 205 10.49 -11.76 -27.25
N PHE A 206 9.54 -12.70 -27.35
CA PHE A 206 9.27 -13.69 -26.33
C PHE A 206 9.62 -15.08 -26.83
N ASP A 207 10.61 -15.70 -26.20
CA ASP A 207 11.12 -17.04 -26.50
C ASP A 207 11.35 -17.26 -28.02
N SER A 208 12.02 -16.30 -28.64
CA SER A 208 12.28 -16.30 -30.09
C SER A 208 13.74 -16.63 -30.39
N PRO A 209 14.06 -17.73 -31.09
CA PRO A 209 15.44 -18.04 -31.47
C PRO A 209 16.08 -16.91 -32.31
N GLY A 210 17.34 -16.58 -32.03
CA GLY A 210 18.09 -15.56 -32.77
C GLY A 210 17.57 -14.12 -32.58
N ASP A 211 16.80 -13.88 -31.52
CA ASP A 211 16.24 -12.55 -31.18
C ASP A 211 15.36 -11.96 -32.30
N VAL A 212 14.82 -12.84 -33.13
CA VAL A 212 13.99 -12.49 -34.28
C VAL A 212 12.64 -11.95 -33.81
N PHE A 213 12.20 -10.87 -34.42
CA PHE A 213 10.87 -10.31 -34.21
C PHE A 213 9.83 -11.02 -35.10
N PRO A 214 8.65 -11.40 -34.59
CA PRO A 214 7.64 -12.06 -35.40
C PRO A 214 6.93 -11.10 -36.37
N ASP A 215 6.46 -11.61 -37.51
CA ASP A 215 5.73 -10.85 -38.54
C ASP A 215 4.26 -11.25 -38.66
N PHE A 216 3.60 -11.54 -37.55
CA PHE A 216 2.19 -11.92 -37.45
C PHE A 216 1.88 -13.34 -37.98
N TYR A 217 1.90 -13.56 -39.30
CA TYR A 217 1.57 -14.88 -39.87
C TYR A 217 2.73 -15.87 -39.84
N THR A 218 3.97 -15.40 -39.79
CA THR A 218 5.15 -16.25 -39.67
C THR A 218 5.88 -15.96 -38.36
N ARG A 219 6.84 -16.82 -38.04
CA ARG A 219 7.65 -16.69 -36.82
C ARG A 219 8.83 -15.73 -36.99
N ASP A 220 9.16 -15.38 -38.23
CA ASP A 220 10.41 -14.70 -38.58
C ASP A 220 10.20 -13.58 -39.59
N SER A 221 10.26 -12.34 -39.12
CA SER A 221 10.19 -11.13 -39.97
C SER A 221 11.44 -10.87 -40.79
N GLY A 222 12.59 -11.47 -40.44
CA GLY A 222 13.91 -11.09 -40.91
C GLY A 222 14.52 -9.90 -40.15
N CYS A 223 13.80 -9.33 -39.18
CA CYS A 223 14.29 -8.28 -38.29
C CYS A 223 14.58 -8.85 -36.91
N THR A 224 15.65 -8.37 -36.28
CA THR A 224 15.98 -8.65 -34.88
C THR A 224 15.59 -7.49 -33.99
N VAL A 225 15.38 -7.77 -32.70
CA VAL A 225 15.11 -6.78 -31.66
C VAL A 225 16.16 -6.89 -30.55
N PRO A 226 16.43 -5.82 -29.79
CA PRO A 226 17.54 -5.78 -28.84
C PRO A 226 17.37 -6.72 -27.64
N TYR A 227 16.15 -7.19 -27.37
CA TYR A 227 15.84 -7.97 -26.17
C TYR A 227 14.99 -9.19 -26.50
N ASN A 228 15.23 -10.27 -25.76
CA ASN A 228 14.52 -11.54 -25.92
C ASN A 228 14.25 -12.17 -24.56
N LEU A 229 12.97 -12.21 -24.19
CA LEU A 229 12.48 -12.65 -22.89
C LEU A 229 12.21 -14.15 -22.96
N LYS A 230 12.84 -14.94 -22.10
CA LYS A 230 12.73 -16.42 -22.13
C LYS A 230 11.52 -16.95 -21.38
N SER A 231 10.87 -16.12 -20.57
CA SER A 231 9.73 -16.56 -19.75
C SER A 231 8.80 -15.41 -19.37
N ALA A 232 7.58 -15.76 -18.94
CA ALA A 232 6.63 -14.81 -18.39
C ALA A 232 7.16 -14.11 -17.12
N GLN A 233 8.05 -14.78 -16.38
CA GLN A 233 8.71 -14.25 -15.19
C GLN A 233 9.69 -13.13 -15.55
N GLU A 234 10.55 -13.34 -16.55
CA GLU A 234 11.49 -12.31 -17.05
C GLU A 234 10.73 -11.10 -17.61
N ALA A 235 9.66 -11.35 -18.38
CA ALA A 235 8.78 -10.28 -18.86
C ALA A 235 8.16 -9.50 -17.69
N ALA A 236 7.72 -10.17 -16.64
CA ALA A 236 7.19 -9.52 -15.44
C ALA A 236 8.24 -8.70 -14.70
N GLU A 237 9.51 -9.14 -14.67
CA GLU A 237 10.63 -8.37 -14.10
C GLU A 237 10.93 -7.11 -14.91
N LEU A 238 10.97 -7.21 -16.25
CA LEU A 238 11.08 -6.06 -17.15
C LEU A 238 9.96 -5.05 -16.88
N LEU A 239 8.71 -5.50 -16.78
CA LEU A 239 7.56 -4.63 -16.48
C LEU A 239 7.65 -3.97 -15.09
N ARG A 240 8.31 -4.60 -14.11
CA ARG A 240 8.56 -3.98 -12.79
C ARG A 240 9.59 -2.88 -12.89
N SER A 241 10.75 -3.14 -13.49
CA SER A 241 11.79 -2.13 -13.68
C SER A 241 11.27 -0.95 -14.49
N TRP A 242 10.52 -1.22 -15.57
CA TRP A 242 9.83 -0.21 -16.36
C TRP A 242 8.91 0.69 -15.51
N ARG A 243 8.18 0.11 -14.56
CA ARG A 243 7.34 0.87 -13.61
C ARG A 243 8.17 1.63 -12.56
N GLU A 244 9.20 1.02 -11.99
CA GLU A 244 10.05 1.60 -10.94
C GLU A 244 10.84 2.80 -11.46
N LEU A 245 11.27 2.73 -12.72
CA LEU A 245 11.90 3.83 -13.45
C LEU A 245 10.90 4.90 -13.91
N LYS A 246 9.59 4.69 -13.67
CA LYS A 246 8.49 5.59 -14.04
C LYS A 246 8.46 5.93 -15.53
N MET A 247 8.71 4.93 -16.37
CA MET A 247 8.62 5.09 -17.82
C MET A 247 7.18 5.37 -18.24
N GLU A 248 7.01 6.35 -19.14
CA GLU A 248 5.68 6.77 -19.64
C GLU A 248 5.34 6.20 -21.02
N SER A 249 6.34 5.65 -21.73
CA SER A 249 6.13 4.89 -22.97
C SER A 249 5.64 3.47 -22.66
N GLY A 250 4.86 2.89 -23.56
CA GLY A 250 4.47 1.50 -23.61
C GLY A 250 5.62 0.55 -23.93
N LEU A 251 5.30 -0.74 -23.98
CA LEU A 251 6.25 -1.82 -24.24
C LEU A 251 5.63 -2.81 -25.22
N VAL A 252 6.38 -3.28 -26.22
CA VAL A 252 5.93 -4.29 -27.19
C VAL A 252 6.63 -5.61 -26.91
N ILE A 253 5.85 -6.66 -26.68
CA ILE A 253 6.34 -8.04 -26.54
C ILE A 253 5.86 -8.85 -27.74
N GLY A 254 6.78 -9.13 -28.66
CA GLY A 254 6.58 -9.94 -29.86
C GLY A 254 6.58 -11.44 -29.55
N VAL A 255 5.41 -12.07 -29.60
CA VAL A 255 5.23 -13.51 -29.36
C VAL A 255 5.06 -14.25 -30.70
N PRO A 256 6.01 -15.11 -31.09
CA PRO A 256 5.90 -15.89 -32.32
C PRO A 256 4.63 -16.76 -32.34
N ILE A 257 3.93 -16.80 -33.48
CA ILE A 257 2.81 -17.71 -33.71
C ILE A 257 3.25 -19.18 -33.50
N PRO A 258 2.44 -20.05 -32.87
CA PRO A 258 2.80 -21.46 -32.72
C PRO A 258 3.16 -22.11 -34.07
N ALA A 259 4.18 -22.97 -34.08
CA ALA A 259 4.80 -23.47 -35.30
C ALA A 259 3.82 -24.20 -36.22
N GLU A 260 2.88 -24.94 -35.65
CA GLU A 260 1.84 -25.68 -36.36
C GLU A 260 0.80 -24.80 -37.08
N PHE A 261 0.73 -23.51 -36.72
CA PHE A 261 -0.17 -22.52 -37.34
C PHE A 261 0.58 -21.46 -38.15
N ALA A 262 1.91 -21.52 -38.20
CA ALA A 262 2.73 -20.59 -38.98
C ALA A 262 2.47 -20.75 -40.48
N ALA A 263 2.31 -19.63 -41.17
CA ALA A 263 2.17 -19.62 -42.63
C ALA A 263 3.53 -19.84 -43.32
N ASP A 264 3.48 -20.37 -44.54
CA ASP A 264 4.62 -20.35 -45.45
C ASP A 264 4.92 -18.90 -45.87
N LYS A 265 6.15 -18.45 -45.60
CA LYS A 265 6.58 -17.05 -45.79
C LYS A 265 6.44 -16.58 -47.23
N PHE A 266 6.74 -17.43 -48.22
CA PHE A 266 6.63 -17.05 -49.63
C PHE A 266 5.17 -16.94 -50.04
N LYS A 267 4.34 -17.94 -49.70
CA LYS A 267 2.92 -17.95 -50.06
C LYS A 267 2.14 -16.80 -49.43
N ILE A 268 2.42 -16.48 -48.16
CA ILE A 268 1.73 -15.37 -47.49
C ILE A 268 2.16 -14.01 -48.06
N GLU A 269 3.44 -13.86 -48.43
CA GLU A 269 3.94 -12.64 -49.06
C GLU A 269 3.36 -12.43 -50.46
N GLU A 270 3.19 -13.50 -51.25
CA GLU A 270 2.46 -13.43 -52.52
C GLU A 270 1.00 -13.00 -52.34
N ALA A 271 0.30 -13.59 -51.36
CA ALA A 271 -1.07 -13.21 -51.03
C ALA A 271 -1.19 -11.74 -50.58
N ILE A 272 -0.21 -11.24 -49.82
CA ILE A 272 -0.16 -9.84 -49.38
C ILE A 272 0.06 -8.91 -50.58
N LYS A 273 0.98 -9.25 -51.50
CA LYS A 273 1.22 -8.47 -52.73
C LYS A 273 -0.04 -8.39 -53.59
N GLU A 274 -0.71 -9.52 -53.80
CA GLU A 274 -1.95 -9.58 -54.57
C GLU A 274 -3.06 -8.75 -53.90
N ALA A 275 -3.29 -8.92 -52.60
CA ALA A 275 -4.28 -8.15 -51.84
C ALA A 275 -4.00 -6.64 -51.88
N THR A 276 -2.72 -6.25 -51.82
CA THR A 276 -2.28 -4.84 -51.89
C THR A 276 -2.56 -4.26 -53.28
N ALA A 277 -2.30 -5.01 -54.35
CA ALA A 277 -2.65 -4.60 -55.71
C ALA A 277 -4.17 -4.42 -55.87
N GLN A 278 -4.97 -5.34 -55.32
CA GLN A 278 -6.44 -5.23 -55.31
C GLN A 278 -6.92 -3.98 -54.56
N ALA A 279 -6.34 -3.68 -53.39
CA ALA A 279 -6.69 -2.49 -52.61
C ALA A 279 -6.41 -1.19 -53.39
N ARG A 280 -5.25 -1.11 -54.05
CA ARG A 280 -4.86 0.03 -54.89
C ARG A 280 -5.81 0.19 -56.09
N ALA A 281 -6.13 -0.91 -56.78
CA ALA A 281 -7.04 -0.89 -57.92
C ALA A 281 -8.46 -0.42 -57.54
N GLN A 282 -8.90 -0.68 -56.31
CA GLN A 282 -10.20 -0.26 -55.77
C GLN A 282 -10.17 1.10 -55.05
N GLY A 283 -9.01 1.78 -55.00
CA GLY A 283 -8.87 3.07 -54.33
C GLY A 283 -9.09 3.03 -52.80
N ILE A 284 -8.92 1.86 -52.16
CA ILE A 284 -9.10 1.72 -50.72
C ILE A 284 -7.95 2.44 -50.01
N SER A 285 -8.28 3.34 -49.08
CA SER A 285 -7.30 4.18 -48.38
C SER A 285 -7.65 4.42 -46.90
N GLY A 286 -6.66 4.85 -46.12
CA GLY A 286 -6.82 5.18 -44.70
C GLY A 286 -7.28 3.99 -43.84
N LYS A 287 -8.23 4.23 -42.92
CA LYS A 287 -8.61 3.25 -41.88
C LYS A 287 -9.25 1.95 -42.42
N GLU A 288 -9.70 1.96 -43.67
CA GLU A 288 -10.35 0.83 -44.38
C GLU A 288 -9.36 -0.13 -45.04
N VAL A 289 -8.08 0.27 -45.19
CA VAL A 289 -7.04 -0.56 -45.84
C VAL A 289 -6.79 -1.85 -45.07
N THR A 290 -6.53 -1.78 -43.75
CA THR A 290 -6.24 -2.98 -42.96
C THR A 290 -7.39 -4.00 -42.96
N PRO A 291 -8.66 -3.62 -42.69
CA PRO A 291 -9.77 -4.57 -42.76
C PRO A 291 -9.95 -5.20 -44.15
N PHE A 292 -9.77 -4.42 -45.23
CA PHE A 292 -9.83 -4.92 -46.59
C PHE A 292 -8.72 -5.96 -46.86
N LEU A 293 -7.46 -5.63 -46.54
CA LEU A 293 -6.32 -6.50 -46.80
C LEU A 293 -6.44 -7.84 -46.05
N LEU A 294 -6.83 -7.81 -44.77
CA LEU A 294 -7.03 -9.05 -44.00
C LEU A 294 -8.13 -9.94 -44.60
N ALA A 295 -9.23 -9.34 -45.07
CA ALA A 295 -10.31 -10.09 -45.72
C ALA A 295 -9.87 -10.67 -47.09
N ALA A 296 -9.15 -9.89 -47.89
CA ALA A 296 -8.60 -10.33 -49.18
C ALA A 296 -7.59 -11.48 -49.00
N ILE A 297 -6.66 -11.37 -48.04
CA ILE A 297 -5.68 -12.42 -47.73
C ILE A 297 -6.40 -13.68 -47.22
N ALA A 298 -7.44 -13.55 -46.39
CA ALA A 298 -8.24 -14.70 -45.97
C ALA A 298 -8.89 -15.41 -47.16
N LYS A 299 -9.39 -14.66 -48.16
CA LYS A 299 -9.94 -15.25 -49.38
C LYS A 299 -8.87 -15.94 -50.23
N ILE A 300 -7.75 -15.26 -50.49
CA ILE A 300 -6.63 -15.78 -51.32
C ILE A 300 -6.03 -17.05 -50.69
N THR A 301 -5.93 -17.10 -49.37
CA THR A 301 -5.35 -18.24 -48.64
C THR A 301 -6.36 -19.33 -48.29
N GLU A 302 -7.60 -19.24 -48.79
CA GLU A 302 -8.69 -20.18 -48.51
C GLU A 302 -8.96 -20.37 -47.01
N GLY A 303 -8.93 -19.26 -46.26
CA GLY A 303 -9.16 -19.21 -44.82
C GLY A 303 -7.99 -19.66 -43.94
N ARG A 304 -6.85 -20.08 -44.52
CA ARG A 304 -5.66 -20.46 -43.74
C ARG A 304 -5.12 -19.30 -42.93
N SER A 305 -5.05 -18.09 -43.49
CA SER A 305 -4.60 -16.91 -42.73
C SER A 305 -5.53 -16.56 -41.57
N LEU A 306 -6.85 -16.80 -41.70
CA LEU A 306 -7.79 -16.61 -40.61
C LEU A 306 -7.55 -17.61 -39.48
N LYS A 307 -7.28 -18.89 -39.81
CA LYS A 307 -6.89 -19.91 -38.81
C LYS A 307 -5.61 -19.51 -38.06
N SER A 308 -4.60 -19.03 -38.78
CA SER A 308 -3.37 -18.49 -38.16
C SER A 308 -3.66 -17.29 -37.27
N ASN A 309 -4.53 -16.37 -37.70
CA ASN A 309 -4.93 -15.18 -36.92
C ASN A 309 -5.66 -15.55 -35.61
N ILE A 310 -6.51 -16.57 -35.64
CA ILE A 310 -7.19 -17.10 -34.45
C ILE A 310 -6.19 -17.78 -33.50
N ALA A 311 -5.26 -18.56 -34.04
CA ALA A 311 -4.26 -19.25 -33.23
C ALA A 311 -3.31 -18.27 -32.53
N LEU A 312 -2.83 -17.25 -33.25
CA LEU A 312 -1.91 -16.27 -32.71
C LEU A 312 -2.53 -15.42 -31.59
N ILE A 313 -3.78 -14.97 -31.71
CA ILE A 313 -4.41 -14.14 -30.66
C ILE A 313 -4.64 -14.95 -29.39
N LYS A 314 -5.01 -16.23 -29.52
CA LYS A 314 -5.13 -17.15 -28.38
C LYS A 314 -3.79 -17.34 -27.68
N ASN A 315 -2.71 -17.51 -28.45
CA ASN A 315 -1.36 -17.63 -27.90
C ASN A 315 -0.91 -16.34 -27.19
N ASN A 316 -1.16 -15.18 -27.79
CA ASN A 316 -0.82 -13.88 -27.20
C ASN A 316 -1.60 -13.63 -25.90
N ALA A 317 -2.88 -14.00 -25.86
CA ALA A 317 -3.71 -13.89 -24.66
C ALA A 317 -3.24 -14.83 -23.54
N LYS A 318 -2.84 -16.06 -23.87
CA LYS A 318 -2.20 -17.00 -22.95
C LYS A 318 -0.91 -16.40 -22.36
N VAL A 319 0.02 -15.93 -23.20
CA VAL A 319 1.29 -15.35 -22.74
C VAL A 319 1.05 -14.08 -21.91
N ALA A 320 0.14 -13.19 -22.34
CA ALA A 320 -0.21 -12.00 -21.59
C ALA A 320 -0.79 -12.31 -20.20
N ALA A 321 -1.63 -13.33 -20.10
CA ALA A 321 -2.19 -13.78 -18.83
C ALA A 321 -1.11 -14.34 -17.91
N GLN A 322 -0.18 -15.14 -18.44
CA GLN A 322 0.97 -15.65 -17.69
C GLN A 322 1.86 -14.50 -17.20
N ILE A 323 2.15 -13.51 -18.04
CA ILE A 323 2.93 -12.31 -17.65
C ILE A 323 2.19 -11.52 -16.57
N ALA A 324 0.88 -11.29 -16.71
CA ALA A 324 0.08 -10.58 -15.73
C ALA A 324 0.03 -11.33 -14.38
N ALA A 325 -0.15 -12.65 -14.42
CA ALA A 325 -0.11 -13.52 -13.25
C ALA A 325 1.26 -13.48 -12.57
N SER A 326 2.36 -13.63 -13.32
CA SER A 326 3.74 -13.53 -12.78
C SER A 326 4.03 -12.12 -12.23
N LEU A 327 3.47 -11.06 -12.84
CA LEU A 327 3.60 -9.70 -12.33
C LEU A 327 2.96 -9.57 -10.94
N CYS A 328 1.80 -10.19 -10.74
CA CYS A 328 1.14 -10.32 -9.45
C CYS A 328 1.92 -11.26 -8.50
N ASP A 329 2.29 -12.48 -8.90
CA ASP A 329 2.93 -13.51 -8.04
C ASP A 329 4.24 -13.08 -7.39
N VAL A 330 5.05 -12.23 -8.03
CA VAL A 330 6.27 -11.71 -7.38
C VAL A 330 5.95 -10.49 -6.50
N SER A 331 4.91 -9.72 -6.85
CA SER A 331 4.29 -8.79 -5.90
C SER A 331 3.79 -9.57 -4.69
N THR A 332 3.25 -10.77 -4.91
CA THR A 332 2.84 -11.72 -3.88
C THR A 332 4.01 -12.45 -3.22
N LYS A 333 5.20 -12.57 -3.83
CA LYS A 333 6.41 -13.04 -3.12
C LYS A 333 6.96 -11.96 -2.21
N LEU A 334 6.96 -10.70 -2.63
CA LEU A 334 7.28 -9.56 -1.78
C LEU A 334 6.20 -9.37 -0.70
N GLU A 335 4.92 -9.54 -1.03
CA GLU A 335 3.82 -9.56 -0.07
C GLU A 335 3.81 -10.85 0.75
N SER A 336 4.37 -11.98 0.31
CA SER A 336 4.53 -13.21 1.12
C SER A 336 5.75 -13.12 2.02
N LEU A 337 6.75 -12.32 1.66
CA LEU A 337 7.81 -11.88 2.56
C LEU A 337 7.24 -10.88 3.58
N VAL A 338 6.27 -10.04 3.19
CA VAL A 338 5.48 -9.19 4.11
C VAL A 338 4.45 -10.01 4.91
N GLN A 339 3.89 -11.11 4.38
CA GLN A 339 2.92 -11.97 5.07
C GLN A 339 3.63 -12.92 6.03
N LYS A 340 4.82 -13.41 5.65
CA LYS A 340 5.78 -14.01 6.58
C LYS A 340 6.29 -13.00 7.60
N ALA A 341 6.26 -11.69 7.31
CA ALA A 341 6.51 -10.64 8.31
C ALA A 341 5.26 -10.35 9.18
N ILE A 342 4.04 -10.60 8.70
CA ILE A 342 2.80 -10.54 9.49
C ILE A 342 2.72 -11.70 10.50
N ASP A 343 3.41 -12.82 10.25
CA ASP A 343 3.62 -13.89 11.24
C ASP A 343 4.80 -13.63 12.21
N ARG A 344 5.58 -12.57 12.00
CA ARG A 344 6.66 -12.19 12.93
C ARG A 344 6.11 -11.35 14.07
N LYS A 345 6.45 -11.75 15.29
CA LYS A 345 5.93 -11.16 16.51
C LYS A 345 6.85 -10.01 16.92
N PRO A 346 6.34 -8.78 17.10
CA PRO A 346 7.12 -7.74 17.76
C PRO A 346 7.54 -8.23 19.15
N LEU A 347 8.71 -7.78 19.59
CA LEU A 347 9.24 -8.09 20.92
C LEU A 347 9.15 -6.82 21.78
N VAL A 348 8.42 -6.91 22.89
CA VAL A 348 8.40 -5.87 23.91
C VAL A 348 9.28 -6.30 25.07
N VAL A 349 10.19 -5.43 25.49
CA VAL A 349 11.00 -5.60 26.71
C VAL A 349 10.76 -4.39 27.59
N GLY A 350 10.12 -4.59 28.74
CA GLY A 350 9.72 -3.47 29.58
C GLY A 350 9.00 -3.89 30.85
N ALA A 351 8.38 -2.94 31.53
CA ALA A 351 7.81 -3.17 32.84
C ALA A 351 6.43 -3.85 32.84
N SER A 352 6.22 -4.71 33.83
CA SER A 352 4.92 -5.26 34.23
C SER A 352 4.72 -4.92 35.71
N ILE A 353 3.71 -4.12 36.01
CA ILE A 353 3.49 -3.53 37.34
C ILE A 353 2.12 -3.92 37.84
N LEU A 354 1.96 -4.13 39.14
CA LEU A 354 0.63 -4.14 39.77
C LEU A 354 0.28 -2.70 40.18
N ASP A 355 -0.78 -2.15 39.61
CA ASP A 355 -1.28 -0.83 39.98
C ASP A 355 -2.32 -0.98 41.09
N LEU A 356 -2.14 -0.25 42.19
CA LEU A 356 -3.07 -0.17 43.31
C LEU A 356 -3.53 1.28 43.46
N SER A 357 -4.74 1.56 43.02
CA SER A 357 -5.33 2.89 43.10
C SER A 357 -6.25 3.02 44.32
N PHE A 358 -6.19 4.16 44.99
CA PHE A 358 -7.06 4.54 46.09
C PHE A 358 -7.73 5.85 45.77
N LYS A 359 -9.06 5.87 45.70
CA LYS A 359 -9.83 7.11 45.56
C LYS A 359 -10.53 7.43 46.87
N VAL A 360 -10.22 8.58 47.45
CA VAL A 360 -10.89 9.04 48.68
C VAL A 360 -12.39 9.23 48.44
N ASP A 361 -13.21 8.71 49.34
CA ASP A 361 -14.68 8.88 49.36
C ASP A 361 -15.15 9.52 50.68
N ASP A 362 -14.25 10.21 51.39
CA ASP A 362 -14.62 10.99 52.57
C ASP A 362 -15.37 12.26 52.14
N GLN A 363 -16.71 12.21 52.22
CA GLN A 363 -17.58 13.34 51.88
C GLN A 363 -17.47 14.50 52.88
N LYS A 364 -16.94 14.26 54.08
CA LYS A 364 -16.95 15.25 55.17
C LYS A 364 -15.67 16.09 55.24
N ARG A 365 -14.57 15.64 54.63
CA ARG A 365 -13.25 16.29 54.73
C ARG A 365 -12.50 16.25 53.40
N ASP A 366 -11.69 17.27 53.14
CA ASP A 366 -10.74 17.27 52.03
C ASP A 366 -9.45 16.57 52.44
N MET A 367 -8.87 15.80 51.51
CA MET A 367 -7.63 15.06 51.76
C MET A 367 -6.45 16.02 51.95
N LYS A 368 -5.68 15.79 53.01
CA LYS A 368 -4.40 16.43 53.28
C LYS A 368 -3.34 15.36 53.52
N LEU A 369 -2.08 15.69 53.22
CA LEU A 369 -0.93 14.83 53.53
C LEU A 369 -0.47 15.06 54.98
N ASP A 370 -1.37 14.82 55.93
CA ASP A 370 -1.21 15.13 57.36
C ASP A 370 -1.14 13.88 58.26
N GLY A 371 -1.10 12.68 57.65
CA GLY A 371 -1.06 11.41 58.37
C GLY A 371 -2.42 10.92 58.88
N ALA A 372 -3.53 11.62 58.57
CA ALA A 372 -4.87 11.17 58.93
C ALA A 372 -5.35 9.99 58.07
N THR A 373 -6.23 9.16 58.62
CA THR A 373 -6.91 8.10 57.87
C THR A 373 -8.15 8.64 57.15
N TYR A 374 -8.25 8.36 55.85
CA TYR A 374 -9.38 8.71 54.99
C TYR A 374 -10.09 7.44 54.50
N SER A 375 -11.42 7.50 54.39
CA SER A 375 -12.17 6.44 53.70
C SER A 375 -11.85 6.48 52.21
N ALA A 376 -11.49 5.34 51.60
CA ALA A 376 -11.14 5.27 50.19
C ALA A 376 -11.59 3.95 49.56
N VAL A 377 -11.90 4.01 48.26
CA VAL A 377 -12.14 2.84 47.42
C VAL A 377 -10.80 2.41 46.81
N ALA A 378 -10.39 1.18 47.09
CA ALA A 378 -9.19 0.58 46.53
C ALA A 378 -9.52 -0.23 45.27
N LYS A 379 -8.72 -0.10 44.21
CA LYS A 379 -8.84 -0.88 42.98
C LYS A 379 -7.45 -1.34 42.52
N GLN A 380 -7.35 -2.64 42.24
CA GLN A 380 -6.17 -3.24 41.64
C GLN A 380 -6.35 -3.35 40.12
N ALA A 381 -5.28 -3.11 39.38
CA ALA A 381 -5.20 -3.32 37.96
C ALA A 381 -3.81 -3.80 37.58
N ALA A 382 -3.71 -4.57 36.50
CA ALA A 382 -2.42 -4.72 35.85
C ALA A 382 -2.01 -3.35 35.29
N GLY A 383 -0.75 -2.97 35.53
CA GLY A 383 -0.03 -1.77 35.06
C GLY A 383 1.28 -2.12 34.31
N GLY A 384 2.12 -1.11 34.07
CA GLY A 384 3.40 -1.21 33.36
C GLY A 384 3.34 -0.90 31.88
N VAL A 385 4.19 0.03 31.42
CA VAL A 385 4.23 0.53 30.03
C VAL A 385 4.51 -0.61 29.05
N GLY A 386 5.59 -1.37 29.26
CA GLY A 386 5.90 -2.53 28.43
C GLY A 386 4.74 -3.53 28.34
N ARG A 387 4.11 -3.87 29.47
CA ARG A 387 2.97 -4.78 29.49
C ARG A 387 1.74 -4.20 28.80
N ASN A 388 1.41 -2.93 29.03
CA ASN A 388 0.28 -2.24 28.39
C ASN A 388 0.42 -2.23 26.87
N ILE A 389 1.60 -1.86 26.36
CA ILE A 389 1.88 -1.85 24.91
C ILE A 389 1.79 -3.28 24.35
N ALA A 390 2.41 -4.26 25.01
CA ALA A 390 2.34 -5.66 24.58
C ALA A 390 0.89 -6.15 24.53
N GLU A 391 0.10 -5.91 25.58
CA GLU A 391 -1.30 -6.34 25.60
C GLU A 391 -2.16 -5.62 24.53
N GLY A 392 -1.89 -4.33 24.29
CA GLY A 392 -2.51 -3.58 23.20
C GLY A 392 -2.19 -4.19 21.83
N ILE A 393 -0.91 -4.48 21.56
CA ILE A 393 -0.48 -5.13 20.33
C ILE A 393 -1.11 -6.52 20.21
N TYR A 394 -1.11 -7.32 21.28
CA TYR A 394 -1.77 -8.63 21.28
C TYR A 394 -3.24 -8.53 20.84
N LYS A 395 -3.99 -7.56 21.39
CA LYS A 395 -5.41 -7.36 21.09
C LYS A 395 -5.68 -6.78 19.69
N LEU A 396 -4.75 -6.00 19.12
CA LEU A 396 -4.93 -5.32 17.83
C LEU A 396 -4.26 -6.03 16.66
N TYR A 397 -3.04 -6.53 16.87
CA TYR A 397 -2.20 -7.21 15.90
C TYR A 397 -2.43 -8.73 15.88
N GLY A 398 -2.64 -9.34 17.05
CA GLY A 398 -2.98 -10.76 17.23
C GLY A 398 -1.96 -11.57 18.04
N ASP A 399 -0.67 -11.24 17.96
CA ASP A 399 0.39 -11.91 18.73
C ASP A 399 1.58 -10.98 19.00
N VAL A 400 2.32 -11.23 20.07
CA VAL A 400 3.45 -10.41 20.54
C VAL A 400 4.29 -11.21 21.54
N ASN A 401 5.59 -10.95 21.59
CA ASN A 401 6.45 -11.45 22.66
C ASN A 401 6.66 -10.37 23.71
N LEU A 402 6.59 -10.74 24.99
CA LEU A 402 6.90 -9.86 26.13
C LEU A 402 8.01 -10.50 26.97
N ILE A 403 9.08 -9.74 27.20
CA ILE A 403 10.07 -10.01 28.26
C ILE A 403 9.85 -8.95 29.35
N SER A 404 9.57 -9.43 30.56
CA SER A 404 9.39 -8.60 31.75
C SER A 404 9.69 -9.44 32.99
N ALA A 405 9.61 -8.86 34.19
CA ALA A 405 9.92 -9.54 35.43
C ALA A 405 8.80 -9.38 36.47
N VAL A 406 8.48 -10.45 37.18
CA VAL A 406 7.53 -10.50 38.30
C VAL A 406 8.12 -11.33 39.44
N GLY A 407 7.71 -11.02 40.67
CA GLY A 407 8.19 -11.72 41.86
C GLY A 407 7.44 -13.04 42.02
N ASN A 408 8.08 -14.01 42.67
CA ASN A 408 7.39 -15.22 43.13
C ASN A 408 6.62 -14.93 44.44
N ASP A 409 5.77 -13.91 44.41
CA ASP A 409 4.97 -13.44 45.53
C ASP A 409 3.47 -13.37 45.17
N GLN A 410 2.63 -13.05 46.16
CA GLN A 410 1.17 -12.97 45.94
C GLN A 410 0.79 -11.90 44.90
N MET A 411 1.55 -10.80 44.85
CA MET A 411 1.32 -9.73 43.87
C MET A 411 1.64 -10.19 42.46
N GLY A 412 2.73 -10.93 42.28
CA GLY A 412 3.16 -11.52 41.01
C GLY A 412 2.16 -12.55 40.51
N GLN A 413 1.66 -13.41 41.40
CA GLN A 413 0.56 -14.34 41.06
C GLN A 413 -0.70 -13.59 40.62
N THR A 414 -1.07 -12.51 41.30
CA THR A 414 -2.22 -11.68 40.95
C THR A 414 -2.04 -11.02 39.59
N LEU A 415 -0.87 -10.42 39.34
CA LEU A 415 -0.53 -9.81 38.06
C LEU A 415 -0.55 -10.84 36.92
N LEU A 416 0.03 -12.02 37.14
CA LEU A 416 -0.03 -13.13 36.21
C LEU A 416 -1.47 -13.56 35.91
N GLN A 417 -2.37 -13.61 36.89
CA GLN A 417 -3.78 -13.95 36.67
C GLN A 417 -4.50 -12.91 35.80
N MET A 418 -4.16 -11.63 35.94
CA MET A 418 -4.73 -10.54 35.14
C MET A 418 -4.21 -10.49 33.69
N MET A 419 -3.04 -11.09 33.41
CA MET A 419 -2.42 -11.06 32.08
C MET A 419 -2.94 -12.16 31.13
N PRO A 420 -3.08 -11.87 29.82
CA PRO A 420 -3.33 -12.90 28.82
C PRO A 420 -2.24 -13.98 28.82
N LYS A 421 -2.62 -15.24 28.61
CA LYS A 421 -1.66 -16.37 28.56
C LYS A 421 -0.52 -16.14 27.54
N ALA A 422 -0.82 -15.47 26.43
CA ALA A 422 0.16 -15.20 25.38
C ALA A 422 1.36 -14.38 25.88
N LEU A 423 1.16 -13.44 26.80
CA LEU A 423 2.19 -12.54 27.31
C LEU A 423 3.11 -13.16 28.37
N LYS A 424 2.78 -14.35 28.87
CA LYS A 424 3.50 -14.97 30.00
C LYS A 424 4.75 -15.75 29.59
N ARG A 425 4.94 -15.98 28.28
CA ARG A 425 5.97 -16.91 27.76
C ARG A 425 7.41 -16.47 28.03
N GLY A 426 7.66 -15.16 28.08
CA GLY A 426 8.98 -14.58 28.34
C GLY A 426 9.10 -13.87 29.69
N LEU A 427 8.18 -14.13 30.63
CA LEU A 427 8.24 -13.53 31.96
C LEU A 427 9.28 -14.23 32.83
N ILE A 428 10.16 -13.42 33.41
CA ILE A 428 11.10 -13.83 34.44
C ILE A 428 10.34 -13.84 35.77
N VAL A 429 10.32 -14.98 36.45
CA VAL A 429 9.78 -15.10 37.81
C VAL A 429 10.96 -15.15 38.77
N ALA A 430 11.14 -14.10 39.56
CA ALA A 430 12.28 -13.96 40.48
C ALA A 430 11.89 -14.36 41.91
N ASP A 431 12.62 -15.31 42.50
CA ASP A 431 12.32 -15.81 43.86
C ASP A 431 12.68 -14.82 44.98
N ASN A 432 13.67 -13.96 44.75
CA ASN A 432 14.24 -13.07 45.78
C ASN A 432 13.90 -11.59 45.60
N HIS A 433 12.90 -11.26 44.77
CA HIS A 433 12.48 -9.88 44.52
C HIS A 433 10.96 -9.76 44.59
N ASN A 434 10.49 -8.65 45.17
CA ASN A 434 9.07 -8.34 45.23
C ASN A 434 8.58 -7.88 43.85
N THR A 435 7.37 -8.27 43.47
CA THR A 435 6.70 -7.76 42.27
C THR A 435 6.58 -6.24 42.34
N SER A 436 6.79 -5.57 41.21
CA SER A 436 6.67 -4.12 41.15
C SER A 436 5.23 -3.68 41.45
N LEU A 437 5.11 -2.63 42.27
CA LEU A 437 3.84 -2.09 42.73
C LEU A 437 3.86 -0.57 42.53
N CYS A 438 2.81 -0.04 41.91
CA CYS A 438 2.56 1.39 41.82
C CYS A 438 1.27 1.73 42.59
N SER A 439 1.39 2.51 43.65
CA SER A 439 0.25 3.00 44.44
C SER A 439 -0.12 4.41 44.01
N LEU A 440 -1.35 4.60 43.55
CA LEU A 440 -1.88 5.89 43.11
C LEU A 440 -2.96 6.37 44.07
N ILE A 441 -2.79 7.56 44.64
CA ILE A 441 -3.74 8.13 45.60
C ILE A 441 -4.43 9.33 44.97
N PHE A 442 -5.74 9.22 44.81
CA PHE A 442 -6.63 10.24 44.27
C PHE A 442 -7.46 10.87 45.38
N ASP A 443 -7.69 12.17 45.31
CA ASP A 443 -8.67 12.83 46.16
C ASP A 443 -10.12 12.49 45.73
N LYS A 444 -11.09 13.03 46.48
CA LYS A 444 -12.52 12.81 46.20
C LYS A 444 -13.00 13.36 44.87
N PHE A 445 -12.27 14.32 44.30
CA PHE A 445 -12.55 14.88 42.97
C PHE A 445 -11.93 14.05 41.85
N GLY A 446 -11.02 13.13 42.18
CA GLY A 446 -10.31 12.28 41.23
C GLY A 446 -8.95 12.84 40.82
N ASP A 447 -8.45 13.89 41.48
CA ASP A 447 -7.11 14.42 41.21
C ASP A 447 -6.06 13.53 41.88
N CYS A 448 -5.08 13.08 41.11
CA CYS A 448 -3.95 12.31 41.64
C CYS A 448 -3.07 13.21 42.52
N LYS A 449 -2.91 12.87 43.80
CA LYS A 449 -2.09 13.63 44.76
C LYS A 449 -0.74 13.01 45.03
N LEU A 450 -0.65 11.68 45.00
CA LEU A 450 0.60 10.96 45.26
C LEU A 450 0.69 9.69 44.43
N ILE A 451 1.86 9.46 43.86
CA ILE A 451 2.22 8.21 43.18
C ILE A 451 3.46 7.66 43.88
N LEU A 452 3.39 6.42 44.34
CA LEU A 452 4.50 5.70 44.99
C LEU A 452 4.77 4.43 44.22
N GLY A 453 6.01 4.21 43.78
CA GLY A 453 6.37 3.05 42.98
C GLY A 453 7.59 2.32 43.52
N ASN A 454 7.54 0.99 43.60
CA ASN A 454 8.74 0.14 43.61
C ASN A 454 8.88 -0.53 42.24
N MET A 455 9.98 -0.24 41.55
CA MET A 455 10.28 -0.75 40.20
C MET A 455 11.50 -1.69 40.18
N GLU A 456 12.06 -2.06 41.33
CA GLU A 456 13.38 -2.70 41.47
C GLU A 456 13.49 -4.04 40.74
N ILE A 457 12.41 -4.83 40.70
CA ILE A 457 12.42 -6.15 40.07
C ILE A 457 12.81 -6.13 38.60
N HIS A 458 12.59 -5.03 37.88
CA HIS A 458 13.00 -4.91 36.48
C HIS A 458 14.52 -4.87 36.31
N GLN A 459 15.30 -4.72 37.40
CA GLN A 459 16.75 -4.97 37.40
C GLN A 459 17.10 -6.45 37.19
N SER A 460 16.17 -7.36 37.45
CA SER A 460 16.33 -8.80 37.15
C SER A 460 16.30 -9.10 35.65
N ILE A 461 15.91 -8.13 34.80
CA ILE A 461 16.08 -8.22 33.35
C ILE A 461 17.54 -7.90 33.05
N THR A 462 18.41 -8.91 33.11
CA THR A 462 19.86 -8.79 32.86
C THR A 462 20.24 -9.23 31.45
N ALA A 463 21.48 -8.96 31.04
CA ALA A 463 22.01 -9.46 29.76
C ALA A 463 21.89 -10.99 29.64
N GLU A 464 22.11 -11.73 30.72
CA GLU A 464 21.99 -13.19 30.77
C GLU A 464 20.55 -13.64 30.52
N THR A 465 19.57 -12.99 31.18
CA THR A 465 18.15 -13.33 30.96
C THR A 465 17.70 -13.00 29.54
N LEU A 466 18.15 -11.88 28.97
CA LEU A 466 17.86 -11.51 27.59
C LEU A 466 18.49 -12.49 26.59
N GLN A 467 19.73 -12.93 26.87
CA GLN A 467 20.43 -13.92 26.06
C GLN A 467 19.71 -15.29 26.05
N ALA A 468 19.10 -15.70 27.16
CA ALA A 468 18.27 -16.91 27.19
C ALA A 468 17.06 -16.84 26.24
N HIS A 469 16.63 -15.63 25.88
CA HIS A 469 15.54 -15.36 24.96
C HIS A 469 16.00 -14.85 23.58
N TYR A 470 17.26 -15.09 23.17
CA TYR A 470 17.83 -14.54 21.93
C TYR A 470 17.01 -14.82 20.66
N GLN A 471 16.28 -15.94 20.61
CA GLN A 471 15.42 -16.26 19.47
C GLN A 471 14.29 -15.25 19.29
N LEU A 472 13.75 -14.71 20.39
CA LEU A 472 12.69 -13.69 20.34
C LEU A 472 13.21 -12.40 19.70
N PHE A 473 14.50 -12.07 19.89
CA PHE A 473 15.14 -10.94 19.22
C PHE A 473 15.29 -11.21 17.73
N ARG A 474 15.86 -12.37 17.36
CA ARG A 474 16.15 -12.71 15.95
C ARG A 474 14.91 -12.72 15.05
N GLU A 475 13.77 -13.11 15.59
CA GLU A 475 12.51 -13.22 14.85
C GLU A 475 11.70 -11.92 14.81
N ALA A 476 12.02 -10.95 15.66
CA ALA A 476 11.22 -9.74 15.81
C ALA A 476 11.36 -8.80 14.59
N PRO A 477 10.25 -8.24 14.08
CA PRO A 477 10.30 -7.18 13.07
C PRO A 477 10.58 -5.80 13.68
N LEU A 478 10.36 -5.65 14.98
CA LEU A 478 10.52 -4.43 15.76
C LEU A 478 10.74 -4.82 17.23
N ILE A 479 11.69 -4.17 17.89
CA ILE A 479 11.85 -4.26 19.35
C ILE A 479 11.25 -3.01 19.97
N ILE A 480 10.43 -3.18 21.00
CA ILE A 480 9.85 -2.10 21.80
C ILE A 480 10.51 -2.15 23.17
N MET A 481 10.97 -1.00 23.65
CA MET A 481 11.68 -0.85 24.93
C MET A 481 11.10 0.33 25.72
N ASP A 482 10.93 0.18 27.03
CA ASP A 482 10.58 1.30 27.92
C ASP A 482 11.76 1.72 28.82
N SER A 483 11.61 2.81 29.58
CA SER A 483 12.68 3.34 30.43
C SER A 483 12.82 2.66 31.80
N ASN A 484 11.93 1.73 32.16
CA ASN A 484 11.89 1.15 33.50
C ASN A 484 13.00 0.12 33.74
N ILE A 485 13.56 -0.44 32.67
CA ILE A 485 14.66 -1.40 32.74
C ILE A 485 16.02 -0.72 33.05
N SER A 486 17.02 -1.52 33.39
CA SER A 486 18.37 -1.04 33.71
C SER A 486 19.14 -0.58 32.46
N GLU A 487 20.10 0.32 32.62
CA GLU A 487 20.98 0.75 31.51
C GLU A 487 21.76 -0.43 30.91
N GLN A 488 22.12 -1.42 31.73
CA GLN A 488 22.77 -2.66 31.27
C GLN A 488 21.84 -3.50 30.39
N ALA A 489 20.56 -3.63 30.76
CA ALA A 489 19.55 -4.30 29.96
C ALA A 489 19.33 -3.57 28.62
N MET A 490 19.22 -2.25 28.66
CA MET A 490 19.09 -1.42 27.45
C MET A 490 20.30 -1.62 26.52
N ALA A 491 21.52 -1.61 27.05
CA ALA A 491 22.71 -1.86 26.26
C ALA A 491 22.67 -3.24 25.59
N SER A 492 22.27 -4.28 26.31
CA SER A 492 22.11 -5.63 25.76
C SER A 492 21.04 -5.70 24.66
N ILE A 493 19.88 -5.06 24.86
CA ILE A 493 18.83 -4.96 23.85
C ILE A 493 19.34 -4.26 22.58
N LEU A 494 20.04 -3.13 22.74
CA LEU A 494 20.58 -2.37 21.60
C LEU A 494 21.68 -3.14 20.86
N GLN A 495 22.50 -3.91 21.57
CA GLN A 495 23.47 -4.82 20.95
C GLN A 495 22.76 -5.90 20.12
N GLN A 496 21.71 -6.53 20.65
CA GLN A 496 20.91 -7.50 19.90
C GLN A 496 20.22 -6.85 18.69
N ALA A 497 19.68 -5.64 18.85
CA ALA A 497 19.09 -4.86 17.76
C ALA A 497 20.10 -4.60 16.64
N GLN A 498 21.34 -4.21 16.99
CA GLN A 498 22.43 -3.99 16.05
C GLN A 498 22.83 -5.27 15.32
N ILE A 499 23.04 -6.37 16.05
CA ILE A 499 23.45 -7.67 15.49
C ILE A 499 22.40 -8.18 14.49
N ASN A 500 21.12 -8.09 14.86
CA ASN A 500 20.01 -8.60 14.06
C ASN A 500 19.48 -7.59 13.03
N LYS A 501 19.99 -6.35 13.03
CA LYS A 501 19.55 -5.24 12.18
C LYS A 501 18.05 -4.93 12.34
N ILE A 502 17.60 -4.86 13.60
CA ILE A 502 16.21 -4.62 13.95
C ILE A 502 16.09 -3.21 14.55
N PRO A 503 15.15 -2.38 14.10
CA PRO A 503 14.92 -1.07 14.70
C PRO A 503 14.35 -1.20 16.13
N VAL A 504 14.68 -0.23 16.98
CA VAL A 504 14.07 -0.09 18.31
C VAL A 504 13.09 1.07 18.34
N PHE A 505 11.87 0.78 18.80
CA PHE A 505 10.87 1.76 19.25
C PHE A 505 11.02 1.96 20.75
N PHE A 506 11.28 3.19 21.18
CA PHE A 506 11.49 3.51 22.58
C PHE A 506 10.36 4.39 23.15
N GLU A 507 9.73 3.90 24.22
CA GLU A 507 8.70 4.62 24.99
C GLU A 507 9.32 5.20 26.28
N PRO A 508 9.43 6.53 26.41
CA PRO A 508 10.22 7.14 27.48
C PRO A 508 9.67 6.95 28.90
N THR A 509 8.39 6.61 29.06
CA THR A 509 7.68 6.37 30.34
C THR A 509 7.48 7.61 31.22
N ASP A 510 8.57 8.27 31.60
CA ASP A 510 8.56 9.41 32.52
C ASP A 510 9.72 10.38 32.23
N MET A 511 9.48 11.68 32.45
CA MET A 511 10.40 12.75 32.11
C MET A 511 11.77 12.67 32.81
N PHE A 512 11.87 12.05 33.99
CA PHE A 512 13.14 11.96 34.73
C PHE A 512 14.04 10.82 34.24
N ILE A 513 13.45 9.80 33.60
CA ILE A 513 14.16 8.62 33.10
C ILE A 513 14.17 8.54 31.57
N ALA A 514 13.47 9.43 30.86
CA ALA A 514 13.40 9.49 29.40
C ALA A 514 14.77 9.55 28.70
N GLY A 515 15.75 10.19 29.31
CA GLY A 515 17.11 10.32 28.77
C GLY A 515 18.01 9.10 29.00
N LYS A 516 17.57 8.10 29.78
CA LYS A 516 18.38 6.97 30.25
C LYS A 516 19.15 6.24 29.13
N PRO A 517 18.54 5.78 28.02
CA PRO A 517 19.29 5.04 26.99
C PRO A 517 20.31 5.91 26.26
N PHE A 518 20.10 7.23 26.18
CA PHE A 518 20.96 8.15 25.43
C PHE A 518 22.26 8.49 26.16
N LYS A 519 22.45 7.98 27.39
CA LYS A 519 23.73 8.00 28.12
C LYS A 519 24.68 6.86 27.70
N LEU A 520 24.16 5.87 26.98
CA LEU A 520 24.94 4.74 26.47
C LEU A 520 25.81 5.14 25.29
N LEU A 521 26.67 4.22 24.83
CA LEU A 521 27.54 4.45 23.68
C LEU A 521 26.75 4.92 22.45
N PRO A 522 27.18 6.00 21.76
CA PRO A 522 26.49 6.53 20.59
C PRO A 522 26.23 5.50 19.48
N GLU A 523 27.12 4.53 19.31
CA GLU A 523 26.93 3.46 18.31
C GLU A 523 25.77 2.52 18.64
N LEU A 524 25.44 2.33 19.93
CA LEU A 524 24.30 1.52 20.35
C LEU A 524 23.00 2.30 20.23
N THR A 525 23.00 3.57 20.66
CA THR A 525 21.79 4.42 20.65
C THR A 525 21.30 4.70 19.23
N LYS A 526 22.20 4.64 18.24
CA LYS A 526 21.88 4.57 16.81
C LYS A 526 21.01 3.37 16.38
N ASN A 527 20.57 2.49 17.26
CA ASN A 527 19.57 1.47 16.93
C ASN A 527 18.15 1.89 17.37
N ILE A 528 18.04 2.95 18.16
CA ILE A 528 16.76 3.59 18.49
C ILE A 528 16.35 4.43 17.28
N ARG A 529 15.27 4.01 16.61
CA ARG A 529 14.81 4.61 15.35
C ARG A 529 13.48 5.30 15.50
N LEU A 530 12.65 4.87 16.45
CA LEU A 530 11.33 5.45 16.70
C LEU A 530 11.20 5.81 18.18
N ILE A 531 10.66 6.99 18.48
CA ILE A 531 10.32 7.42 19.84
C ILE A 531 8.95 8.09 19.87
N LYS A 532 8.22 7.96 20.98
CA LYS A 532 6.96 8.69 21.22
C LYS A 532 6.98 9.51 22.53
N PRO A 533 7.82 10.54 22.66
CA PRO A 533 7.86 11.35 23.87
C PRO A 533 6.67 12.31 23.97
N ASN A 534 6.29 12.69 25.19
CA ASN A 534 5.64 13.98 25.43
C ASN A 534 6.66 15.13 25.40
N LEU A 535 6.21 16.38 25.54
CA LEU A 535 7.10 17.54 25.37
C LEU A 535 8.20 17.62 26.45
N GLN A 536 7.89 17.23 27.69
CA GLN A 536 8.85 17.18 28.79
C GLN A 536 9.88 16.05 28.60
N GLU A 537 9.45 14.87 28.17
CA GLU A 537 10.33 13.75 27.82
C GLU A 537 11.22 14.11 26.62
N LEU A 538 10.67 14.76 25.60
CA LEU A 538 11.40 15.21 24.43
C LEU A 538 12.50 16.21 24.81
N LYS A 539 12.23 17.10 25.76
CA LYS A 539 13.23 17.97 26.37
C LYS A 539 14.35 17.13 27.00
N THR A 540 14.03 16.21 27.91
CA THR A 540 15.02 15.38 28.60
C THR A 540 15.88 14.57 27.61
N ILE A 541 15.26 14.00 26.57
CA ILE A 541 15.97 13.26 25.51
C ILE A 541 16.90 14.19 24.75
N THR A 542 16.44 15.40 24.42
CA THR A 542 17.25 16.41 23.73
C THR A 542 18.47 16.76 24.57
N GLU A 543 18.30 17.06 25.85
CA GLU A 543 19.41 17.36 26.78
C GLU A 543 20.39 16.18 26.91
N ALA A 544 19.89 14.95 26.94
CA ALA A 544 20.72 13.75 27.02
C ALA A 544 21.55 13.52 25.74
N ILE A 545 20.99 13.79 24.56
CA ILE A 545 21.67 13.62 23.28
C ILE A 545 22.66 14.75 22.98
N THR A 546 22.27 16.00 23.24
CA THR A 546 23.08 17.17 22.87
C THR A 546 24.05 17.62 23.97
N GLY A 547 23.80 17.25 25.22
CA GLY A 547 24.50 17.78 26.39
C GLY A 547 24.16 19.23 26.72
N GLU A 548 23.22 19.85 26.00
CA GLU A 548 22.83 21.26 26.19
C GLU A 548 21.56 21.36 27.05
N THR A 549 21.60 22.14 28.12
CA THR A 549 20.40 22.46 28.92
C THR A 549 19.38 23.26 28.11
N VAL A 550 18.14 22.80 28.10
CA VAL A 550 17.02 23.49 27.43
C VAL A 550 16.33 24.41 28.43
N LYS A 551 16.29 25.71 28.11
CA LYS A 551 15.48 26.68 28.87
C LYS A 551 14.00 26.30 28.74
N TRP A 552 13.33 26.15 29.88
CA TRP A 552 11.97 25.65 29.95
C TRP A 552 11.11 26.51 30.89
N ASN A 553 9.90 26.87 30.46
CA ASN A 553 8.89 27.48 31.32
C ASN A 553 7.74 26.48 31.53
N PRO A 554 7.51 25.97 32.74
CA PRO A 554 6.55 24.91 33.02
C PRO A 554 5.07 25.33 32.99
N ASP A 555 4.74 26.58 32.67
CA ASP A 555 3.37 27.09 32.83
C ASP A 555 2.35 26.48 31.85
N THR A 556 1.23 26.01 32.41
CA THR A 556 0.29 25.06 31.81
C THR A 556 -0.95 25.76 31.25
N LYS A 557 -0.84 26.24 30.00
CA LYS A 557 -1.89 26.44 28.99
C LYS A 557 -1.33 27.27 27.83
N GLN A 558 -0.26 26.77 27.21
CA GLN A 558 0.29 27.41 26.02
C GLN A 558 -0.62 27.15 24.82
N PRO A 559 -0.80 28.13 23.91
CA PRO A 559 -1.49 27.91 22.65
C PRO A 559 -0.85 26.78 21.84
N GLN A 560 -1.67 26.02 21.12
CA GLN A 560 -1.23 24.93 20.24
C GLN A 560 -0.04 25.30 19.34
N ALA A 561 -0.06 26.50 18.76
CA ALA A 561 0.99 26.97 17.85
C ALA A 561 2.36 27.09 18.55
N GLU A 562 2.38 27.53 19.82
CA GLU A 562 3.62 27.64 20.61
C GLU A 562 4.17 26.26 20.97
N LEU A 563 3.29 25.34 21.39
CA LEU A 563 3.68 23.95 21.68
C LEU A 563 4.25 23.25 20.43
N VAL A 564 3.61 23.42 19.27
CA VAL A 564 4.11 22.89 17.99
C VAL A 564 5.46 23.49 17.65
N GLN A 565 5.64 24.80 17.82
CA GLN A 565 6.90 25.47 17.51
C GLN A 565 8.03 25.04 18.45
N GLN A 566 7.73 24.89 19.74
CA GLN A 566 8.67 24.38 20.74
C GLN A 566 9.09 22.95 20.41
N ALA A 567 8.13 22.07 20.11
CA ALA A 567 8.40 20.70 19.69
C ALA A 567 9.26 20.64 18.42
N LYS A 568 8.94 21.45 17.39
CA LYS A 568 9.76 21.58 16.17
C LYS A 568 11.20 22.00 16.49
N SER A 569 11.39 22.95 17.41
CA SER A 569 12.73 23.41 17.81
C SER A 569 13.54 22.33 18.51
N LEU A 570 12.91 21.49 19.34
CA LEU A 570 13.58 20.38 20.01
C LEU A 570 13.91 19.26 19.03
N ILE A 571 12.92 18.87 18.20
CA ILE A 571 13.07 17.85 17.16
C ILE A 571 14.24 18.16 16.24
N LYS A 572 14.36 19.41 15.76
CA LYS A 572 15.44 19.82 14.85
C LYS A 572 16.86 19.58 15.42
N LYS A 573 17.01 19.51 16.74
CA LYS A 573 18.31 19.23 17.38
C LYS A 573 18.69 17.75 17.35
N ILE A 574 17.72 16.85 17.21
CA ILE A 574 17.91 15.40 17.38
C ILE A 574 17.31 14.55 16.26
N ASP A 575 16.65 15.14 15.27
CA ASP A 575 15.92 14.44 14.21
C ASP A 575 16.80 13.44 13.44
N SER A 576 18.04 13.82 13.11
CA SER A 576 19.04 12.95 12.48
C SER A 576 19.33 11.64 13.23
N HIS A 577 19.01 11.55 14.51
CA HIS A 577 19.19 10.34 15.32
C HIS A 577 18.07 9.31 15.10
N PHE A 578 16.90 9.72 14.61
CA PHE A 578 15.70 8.88 14.53
C PHE A 578 15.19 8.77 13.10
N ASN A 579 14.48 7.70 12.77
CA ASN A 579 13.65 7.66 11.57
C ASN A 579 12.30 8.36 11.82
N CYS A 580 11.81 8.34 13.05
CA CYS A 580 10.50 8.88 13.44
C CYS A 580 10.48 9.38 14.89
N ILE A 581 9.96 10.58 15.11
CA ILE A 581 9.65 11.14 16.43
C ILE A 581 8.16 11.49 16.45
N ILE A 582 7.42 10.91 17.39
CA ILE A 582 5.99 11.17 17.60
C ILE A 582 5.84 11.98 18.88
N ALA A 583 5.94 13.31 18.79
CA ALA A 583 5.85 14.19 19.95
C ALA A 583 4.39 14.45 20.32
N THR A 584 3.94 13.95 21.48
CA THR A 584 2.56 14.17 21.95
C THR A 584 2.43 15.52 22.65
N LEU A 585 1.43 16.32 22.26
CA LEU A 585 1.19 17.68 22.75
C LEU A 585 -0.12 17.75 23.56
N SER A 586 -0.28 16.84 24.53
CA SER A 586 -1.50 16.73 25.34
C SER A 586 -2.75 16.53 24.45
N ASP A 587 -3.85 17.18 24.79
CA ASP A 587 -5.13 17.25 24.11
C ASP A 587 -5.10 18.01 22.77
N HIS A 588 -3.98 18.63 22.39
CA HIS A 588 -3.85 19.25 21.08
C HIS A 588 -3.60 18.25 19.96
N GLY A 589 -2.90 17.14 20.23
CA GLY A 589 -2.58 16.14 19.20
C GLY A 589 -1.12 15.72 19.21
N VAL A 590 -0.61 15.36 18.02
CA VAL A 590 0.75 14.86 17.84
C VAL A 590 1.48 15.61 16.73
N LEU A 591 2.73 15.98 17.00
CA LEU A 591 3.65 16.44 15.97
C LEU A 591 4.52 15.26 15.55
N LEU A 592 4.36 14.83 14.30
CA LEU A 592 5.17 13.79 13.70
C LEU A 592 6.38 14.41 13.00
N SER A 593 7.57 13.92 13.28
CA SER A 593 8.77 14.12 12.49
C SER A 593 9.24 12.78 11.94
N TYR A 594 9.53 12.71 10.65
CA TYR A 594 9.84 11.45 9.97
C TYR A 594 10.80 11.69 8.82
N ARG A 595 11.62 10.68 8.51
CA ARG A 595 12.46 10.66 7.30
C ARG A 595 11.61 10.85 6.04
N GLY A 596 11.98 11.81 5.18
CA GLY A 596 11.12 12.26 4.09
C GLY A 596 10.78 11.20 3.02
N ASP A 597 11.61 10.18 2.84
CA ASP A 597 11.34 9.07 1.91
C ASP A 597 10.23 8.12 2.40
N ALA A 598 9.92 8.11 3.71
CA ALA A 598 8.85 7.31 4.30
C ALA A 598 7.43 7.89 4.06
N GLU A 599 7.31 9.07 3.43
CA GLU A 599 6.03 9.72 3.12
C GLU A 599 5.04 8.76 2.43
N ASN A 600 5.53 8.05 1.41
CA ASN A 600 4.71 7.14 0.60
C ASN A 600 4.76 5.69 1.07
N ASP A 601 5.70 5.34 1.97
CA ASP A 601 5.88 3.99 2.49
C ASP A 601 6.40 4.03 3.94
N ALA A 602 5.49 3.91 4.91
CA ALA A 602 5.83 3.95 6.32
C ALA A 602 6.76 2.80 6.75
N ARG A 603 6.85 1.70 5.99
CA ARG A 603 7.76 0.59 6.30
C ARG A 603 9.22 1.02 6.29
N LEU A 604 9.56 2.09 5.57
CA LEU A 604 10.89 2.68 5.59
C LEU A 604 11.28 3.25 6.96
N LEU A 605 10.33 3.48 7.87
CA LEU A 605 10.65 3.82 9.26
C LEU A 605 11.35 2.67 10.01
N LEU A 606 11.15 1.43 9.56
CA LEU A 606 11.78 0.23 10.13
C LEU A 606 13.15 -0.06 9.49
N ASP A 607 13.55 0.69 8.46
CA ASP A 607 14.83 0.48 7.77
C ASP A 607 15.99 1.08 8.58
N VAL A 608 16.93 0.23 8.97
CA VAL A 608 18.17 0.61 9.70
C VAL A 608 19.39 0.72 8.77
N SER A 609 19.26 0.37 7.49
CA SER A 609 20.38 0.27 6.54
C SER A 609 20.69 1.58 5.81
N LYS A 610 19.69 2.45 5.66
CA LYS A 610 19.83 3.71 4.93
C LYS A 610 20.14 4.87 5.88
N PRO A 611 21.06 5.77 5.52
CA PRO A 611 21.22 7.03 6.24
C PRO A 611 19.90 7.80 6.24
N THR A 612 19.61 8.48 7.34
CA THR A 612 18.37 9.24 7.52
C THR A 612 18.38 10.45 6.59
N PRO A 613 17.50 10.54 5.58
CA PRO A 613 17.37 11.73 4.75
C PRO A 613 16.80 12.90 5.58
N SER A 614 16.64 14.07 4.96
CA SER A 614 16.00 15.21 5.62
C SER A 614 14.62 14.81 6.18
N HIS A 615 14.35 15.28 7.40
CA HIS A 615 13.06 15.06 8.04
C HIS A 615 11.99 15.98 7.46
N SER A 616 10.79 15.44 7.35
CA SER A 616 9.56 16.21 7.20
C SER A 616 8.83 16.24 8.55
N THR A 617 8.01 17.26 8.75
CA THR A 617 7.16 17.35 9.95
C THR A 617 5.72 17.58 9.55
N ARG A 618 4.78 16.94 10.26
CA ARG A 618 3.34 17.12 10.09
C ARG A 618 2.66 17.13 11.44
N PHE A 619 1.80 18.11 11.68
CA PHE A 619 0.98 18.14 12.88
C PHE A 619 -0.38 17.49 12.62
N TYR A 620 -0.80 16.62 13.54
CA TYR A 620 -2.11 15.99 13.51
C TYR A 620 -2.90 16.38 14.77
N PRO A 621 -4.04 17.08 14.63
CA PRO A 621 -4.86 17.44 15.77
C PRO A 621 -5.47 16.19 16.42
N ALA A 622 -5.58 16.19 17.75
CA ALA A 622 -6.28 15.13 18.47
C ALA A 622 -7.77 15.11 18.09
N PRO A 623 -8.34 13.95 17.75
CA PRO A 623 -9.78 13.82 17.61
C PRO A 623 -10.50 14.14 18.93
N MET A 624 -11.68 14.75 18.85
CA MET A 624 -12.50 15.00 20.03
C MET A 624 -13.03 13.67 20.59
N VAL A 625 -12.70 13.40 21.85
CA VAL A 625 -13.16 12.19 22.57
C VAL A 625 -14.26 12.56 23.55
N HIS A 626 -15.39 11.88 23.45
CA HIS A 626 -16.49 12.01 24.41
C HIS A 626 -16.44 10.87 25.44
N ASN A 627 -16.99 11.13 26.62
CA ASN A 627 -17.13 10.16 27.71
C ASN A 627 -15.78 9.58 28.17
N ILE A 628 -14.82 10.47 28.46
CA ILE A 628 -13.53 10.05 29.04
C ILE A 628 -13.79 9.50 30.44
N VAL A 629 -13.34 8.26 30.67
CA VAL A 629 -13.43 7.50 31.91
C VAL A 629 -12.10 7.49 32.64
N ASN A 630 -11.01 7.20 31.93
CA ASN A 630 -9.66 7.11 32.49
C ASN A 630 -8.62 7.59 31.47
N VAL A 631 -7.67 8.41 31.88
CA VAL A 631 -6.57 8.88 31.00
C VAL A 631 -5.36 7.97 30.98
N SER A 632 -5.26 7.05 31.95
CA SER A 632 -4.18 6.07 32.04
C SER A 632 -4.19 5.12 30.83
N GLY A 633 -3.01 4.84 30.29
CA GLY A 633 -2.83 3.92 29.17
C GLY A 633 -3.21 4.47 27.79
N ALA A 634 -3.70 5.71 27.68
CA ALA A 634 -3.99 6.32 26.38
C ALA A 634 -2.74 6.42 25.49
N GLY A 635 -1.58 6.76 26.07
CA GLY A 635 -0.29 6.79 25.38
C GLY A 635 0.19 5.40 24.94
N ASP A 636 0.13 4.42 25.84
CA ASP A 636 0.51 3.02 25.55
C ASP A 636 -0.38 2.42 24.46
N SER A 637 -1.67 2.73 24.51
CA SER A 637 -2.66 2.31 23.51
C SER A 637 -2.41 2.99 22.17
N PHE A 638 -2.01 4.27 22.17
CA PHE A 638 -1.55 4.96 20.96
C PHE A 638 -0.37 4.22 20.35
N CYS A 639 0.65 3.87 21.14
CA CYS A 639 1.81 3.10 20.67
C CYS A 639 1.37 1.77 20.06
N ALA A 640 0.52 1.01 20.75
CA ALA A 640 0.00 -0.25 20.25
C ALA A 640 -0.74 -0.11 18.91
N GLY A 641 -1.60 0.90 18.77
CA GLY A 641 -2.34 1.17 17.54
C GLY A 641 -1.43 1.60 16.37
N PHE A 642 -0.48 2.49 16.65
CA PHE A 642 0.51 2.96 15.67
C PHE A 642 1.39 1.81 15.19
N ILE A 643 1.97 1.04 16.11
CA ILE A 643 2.84 -0.10 15.80
C ILE A 643 2.07 -1.17 15.02
N THR A 644 0.83 -1.48 15.40
CA THR A 644 0.00 -2.45 14.68
C THR A 644 -0.22 -2.03 13.23
N ALA A 645 -0.56 -0.76 12.98
CA ALA A 645 -0.74 -0.25 11.64
C ALA A 645 0.57 -0.24 10.84
N LEU A 646 1.69 0.14 11.47
CA LEU A 646 3.01 0.16 10.86
C LEU A 646 3.47 -1.24 10.41
N LEU A 647 3.36 -2.24 11.31
CA LEU A 647 3.72 -3.64 11.00
C LEU A 647 2.86 -4.25 9.90
N ARG A 648 1.64 -3.72 9.69
CA ARG A 648 0.75 -4.10 8.59
C ARG A 648 0.98 -3.33 7.29
N GLY A 649 2.06 -2.53 7.22
CA GLY A 649 2.43 -1.78 6.02
C GLY A 649 1.41 -0.72 5.62
N ARG A 650 0.74 -0.09 6.61
CA ARG A 650 -0.20 1.02 6.37
C ARG A 650 0.54 2.34 6.15
N SER A 651 -0.12 3.34 5.60
CA SER A 651 0.49 4.68 5.39
C SER A 651 0.78 5.38 6.73
N LEU A 652 1.61 6.43 6.73
CA LEU A 652 1.89 7.20 7.95
C LEU A 652 0.63 7.79 8.58
N ASP A 653 -0.27 8.35 7.76
CA ASP A 653 -1.54 8.90 8.24
C ASP A 653 -2.42 7.80 8.87
N GLU A 654 -2.46 6.61 8.26
CA GLU A 654 -3.15 5.45 8.82
C GLU A 654 -2.51 4.96 10.12
N CYS A 655 -1.18 5.06 10.27
CA CYS A 655 -0.48 4.71 11.50
C CYS A 655 -0.86 5.67 12.64
N ILE A 656 -0.85 6.98 12.39
CA ILE A 656 -1.27 7.99 13.36
C ILE A 656 -2.76 7.83 13.72
N ALA A 657 -3.61 7.60 12.73
CA ALA A 657 -5.02 7.30 12.96
C ALA A 657 -5.21 6.01 13.79
N GLY A 658 -4.42 4.96 13.53
CA GLY A 658 -4.43 3.73 14.31
C GLY A 658 -4.12 3.99 15.77
N GLY A 659 -3.11 4.81 16.05
CA GLY A 659 -2.79 5.28 17.40
C GLY A 659 -3.93 6.04 18.05
N PHE A 660 -4.51 7.03 17.36
CA PHE A 660 -5.62 7.83 17.92
C PHE A 660 -6.85 6.99 18.28
N VAL A 661 -7.26 6.07 17.41
CA VAL A 661 -8.46 5.27 17.68
C VAL A 661 -8.21 4.27 18.81
N ALA A 662 -7.00 3.72 18.92
CA ALA A 662 -6.65 2.89 20.08
C ALA A 662 -6.65 3.71 21.38
N ALA A 663 -6.08 4.91 21.37
CA ALA A 663 -6.12 5.82 22.51
C ALA A 663 -7.56 6.24 22.89
N GLU A 664 -8.44 6.50 21.91
CA GLU A 664 -9.86 6.79 22.14
C GLU A 664 -10.54 5.67 22.95
N ARG A 665 -10.25 4.40 22.62
CA ARG A 665 -10.80 3.25 23.35
C ARG A 665 -10.27 3.12 24.77
N ALA A 666 -8.99 3.41 24.98
CA ALA A 666 -8.40 3.45 26.31
C ALA A 666 -9.02 4.55 27.18
N LEU A 667 -9.23 5.73 26.58
CA LEU A 667 -9.87 6.87 27.26
C LEU A 667 -11.29 6.55 27.74
N GLN A 668 -12.00 5.65 27.05
CA GLN A 668 -13.36 5.22 27.36
C GLN A 668 -13.42 3.98 28.27
N SER A 669 -12.27 3.46 28.69
CA SER A 669 -12.13 2.24 29.49
C SER A 669 -11.80 2.59 30.95
N GLU A 670 -12.18 1.74 31.89
CA GLU A 670 -11.76 1.89 33.29
C GLU A 670 -10.30 1.43 33.53
N SER A 671 -9.79 0.56 32.65
CA SER A 671 -8.43 -0.01 32.72
C SER A 671 -7.54 0.62 31.65
N ALA A 672 -6.24 0.70 31.93
CA ALA A 672 -5.22 1.25 31.02
C ALA A 672 -5.22 0.60 29.63
N VAL A 673 -5.51 -0.71 29.58
CA VAL A 673 -5.78 -1.44 28.34
C VAL A 673 -7.25 -1.88 28.34
N PRO A 674 -8.06 -1.46 27.36
CA PRO A 674 -9.43 -1.92 27.21
C PRO A 674 -9.55 -3.44 27.17
N ALA A 675 -10.60 -3.99 27.80
CA ALA A 675 -10.91 -5.42 27.71
C ALA A 675 -11.07 -5.86 26.24
N THR A 676 -11.66 -5.01 25.41
CA THR A 676 -11.77 -5.18 23.96
C THR A 676 -11.67 -3.81 23.30
N TYR A 677 -10.72 -3.64 22.36
CA TYR A 677 -10.62 -2.41 21.57
C TYR A 677 -11.72 -2.34 20.49
N PHE A 678 -11.87 -3.44 19.75
CA PHE A 678 -12.82 -3.60 18.64
C PHE A 678 -13.33 -5.04 18.59
N SER A 679 -14.51 -5.25 18.02
CA SER A 679 -15.12 -6.59 17.90
C SER A 679 -14.31 -7.56 17.07
N ASN A 680 -13.58 -7.06 16.06
CA ASN A 680 -12.68 -7.82 15.22
C ASN A 680 -11.65 -6.89 14.55
N GLN A 681 -10.70 -7.51 13.83
CA GLN A 681 -9.64 -6.80 13.11
C GLN A 681 -10.19 -5.86 12.02
N GLU A 682 -11.18 -6.29 11.25
CA GLU A 682 -11.79 -5.47 10.19
C GLU A 682 -12.42 -4.19 10.76
N SER A 683 -12.99 -4.27 11.96
CA SER A 683 -13.54 -3.11 12.66
C SER A 683 -12.45 -2.12 13.06
N PHE A 684 -11.27 -2.59 13.48
CA PHE A 684 -10.12 -1.70 13.73
C PHE A 684 -9.67 -1.02 12.44
N GLU A 685 -9.51 -1.79 11.36
CA GLU A 685 -9.06 -1.27 10.06
C GLU A 685 -10.02 -0.25 9.45
N SER A 686 -11.31 -0.56 9.47
CA SER A 686 -12.35 0.34 9.00
C SER A 686 -12.31 1.67 9.77
N ARG A 687 -12.15 1.60 11.10
CA ARG A 687 -12.17 2.78 11.96
C ARG A 687 -10.95 3.67 11.75
N TYR A 688 -9.72 3.14 11.72
CA TYR A 688 -8.56 4.00 11.49
C TYR A 688 -8.52 4.53 10.05
N LYS A 689 -8.99 3.78 9.04
CA LYS A 689 -9.11 4.30 7.65
C LYS A 689 -10.06 5.48 7.57
N HIS A 690 -11.15 5.43 8.33
CA HIS A 690 -12.08 6.55 8.43
C HIS A 690 -11.42 7.75 9.12
N THR A 691 -10.77 7.54 10.27
CA THR A 691 -10.07 8.61 11.01
C THR A 691 -8.93 9.22 10.19
N ALA A 692 -8.16 8.42 9.44
CA ALA A 692 -7.08 8.89 8.57
C ALA A 692 -7.57 9.93 7.55
N ARG A 693 -8.75 9.70 6.94
CA ARG A 693 -9.35 10.66 6.00
C ARG A 693 -9.76 11.98 6.66
N ILE A 694 -10.15 11.93 7.94
CA ILE A 694 -10.54 13.12 8.71
C ILE A 694 -9.29 13.93 9.08
N ILE A 695 -8.28 13.27 9.66
CA ILE A 695 -7.07 13.96 10.13
C ILE A 695 -6.24 14.52 8.98
N GLN A 696 -6.23 13.89 7.80
CA GLN A 696 -5.58 14.44 6.60
C GLN A 696 -6.15 15.80 6.16
N GLN A 697 -7.44 16.04 6.40
CA GLN A 697 -8.08 17.32 6.06
C GLN A 697 -7.73 18.44 7.05
N GLN A 698 -7.24 18.06 8.23
CA GLN A 698 -6.99 18.97 9.36
C GLN A 698 -5.50 19.08 9.70
N SER A 699 -4.66 18.23 9.12
CA SER A 699 -3.21 18.24 9.33
C SER A 699 -2.57 19.46 8.65
N ILE A 700 -1.57 20.04 9.30
CA ILE A 700 -0.85 21.25 8.87
C ILE A 700 0.65 20.96 8.81
#